data_AF-A0A1B7ZBZ5-F1
#
_entry.id   AF-A0A1B7ZBZ5-F1
#
_cell.length_a   1.000
_cell.length_b   1.000
_cell.length_c   1.000
_cell.angle_alpha   90.00
_cell.angle_beta   90.00
_cell.angle_gamma   90.00
#
_symmetry.space_group_name_H-M   'P 1'
#
loop_
_entity.id
_entity.type
_entity.pdbx_description
1 polymer ?
#
loop_
_entity_poly.entity_id
_entity_poly.type
_entity_poly.pdbx_seq_one_letter_code
_entity_poly.pdbx_strand_id
1 'polypeptide(L)'
;MKPTKKTESQLIEVYNKWLHSYLNGDIKTYDSYFDDAYHFIGSTQNEEFLNRTDTTHFFANTADQLAGKCDLRNESKTIEQFGELVFITHLFDAWFLNEKQYNYYGRFRFTSTLQEKTNGWRFIYQHFSTPDGKTEVGETIGFDKISKENAVLKEAIKRRTFELEEKNRELEIEGALERIRTQAIAMKQPSDLLDIVVTMRNEFIKLGHEANYFWHMMWLPKIYEKAMTSGDGTKIGFVMELPRHIHVDISLLAAWEKSNESTVVYAMNAEEAIDYIDKMVSLGDFKNIDPQAPTHDDIKHIGGLTFIMARTSHGEIGYSLPGVVNNPPKEDIEILVQFAKAFDLAHQRFLDLQKSERQAREVQIELALEKVRSRTMAMQHSDELAETSFLLDTQVRDLGIKTRGCAFNIYNKNDSTEWFSSEQGTMPTYQTPRENIFLEYYDIGKSGQTIHIKNFEGRECAKHYEYMCTIPVMGDALIKLKENGGSFPANQIDHVIYFKYGYLLFITLESVPKAHDIFKRFAKVFEQTYTRFLDLKKAEEQAREAQIEYALEKVRSRTMAMQHSNELPEAANDLFLQVQALGIPAWSAGYCTWDENKTNATANMSSEGVVQKPFVLPIVGVGYDFQKPLQNGASFHIDELGGDGIVKHYEFMRTLPIFGEVIDGILEAGFPLPTFQIFHIVYFDYGYVMFITYEPVPKAHDIFKRFGKVFEQTYTRFLDLQKAEAQTKEAQIEAALETVRSRSLSMQKPDELQEVVTVVSEKLKDLGIVMDAGGVIICTYSKESKDVVHWIASPDYSHSGKYLVPYFDHQIFKDTWDSKNNGDEWFSKSYSVKEKNSFFQHCFEHSDYKHFPEEIKDLVLKKNHHTLSFAWNEHSAILVPSHTKGLVPTLKEREILIRFAKVFEQAYIRFMDLQVKEEQSIALLEEKQRLEKTLKNLQETQKQLIQSEKMASLGELTAGIAHEIQNPLNFVNNFSEVSNELIDEMNEELDKGDLEEVKAISLDIKQNLEKINHHGKRAEGIVKGMLQHSRTSTAEKEPTDINKLADEYLRLAYHGLRAKDKTFNAELITDFDDTIGKIFIIPQDMGRVILNLITNAFYAVNEKVKSPLTPKGGTNDSEKVYKPTVCVSTNKLDNNAIVSISDNGNGIPKSIVDKIFQPFFTTKPTGQGTGLGLSMSYDIITKGHGGKLLVETIEKEGTTFIIELPYTNQPIN
;
A
#
# COMPACT_ATOMS: atom_id res chain seq x y z
N MET A 1 36.52 -85.07 -33.30
CA MET A 1 36.69 -86.39 -32.65
C MET A 1 37.95 -86.34 -31.79
N LYS A 2 38.07 -87.13 -30.71
CA LYS A 2 39.34 -87.19 -29.96
C LYS A 2 40.34 -88.08 -30.71
N PRO A 3 41.59 -87.65 -30.92
CA PRO A 3 42.62 -88.50 -31.52
C PRO A 3 42.82 -89.77 -30.68
N THR A 4 43.30 -90.85 -31.29
CA THR A 4 43.60 -92.08 -30.52
C THR A 4 44.65 -91.77 -29.44
N LYS A 5 44.60 -92.46 -28.29
CA LYS A 5 45.54 -92.20 -27.17
C LYS A 5 47.02 -92.24 -27.58
N LYS A 6 47.37 -93.07 -28.56
CA LYS A 6 48.73 -93.15 -29.11
C LYS A 6 49.09 -91.88 -29.88
N THR A 7 48.20 -91.40 -30.75
CA THR A 7 48.37 -90.16 -31.50
C THR A 7 48.39 -88.95 -30.56
N GLU A 8 47.50 -88.89 -29.57
CA GLU A 8 47.43 -87.82 -28.59
C GLU A 8 48.73 -87.70 -27.77
N SER A 9 49.31 -88.84 -27.34
CA SER A 9 50.59 -88.84 -26.62
C SER A 9 51.74 -88.33 -27.49
N GLN A 10 51.79 -88.72 -28.77
CA GLN A 10 52.80 -88.23 -29.71
C GLN A 10 52.67 -86.73 -29.98
N LEU A 11 51.44 -86.24 -30.15
CA LEU A 11 51.16 -84.81 -30.35
C LEU A 11 51.54 -83.97 -29.14
N ILE A 12 51.23 -84.43 -27.92
CA ILE A 12 51.62 -83.75 -26.68
C ILE A 12 53.14 -83.70 -26.53
N GLU A 13 53.85 -84.79 -26.87
CA GLU A 13 55.31 -84.80 -26.82
C GLU A 13 55.92 -83.79 -27.80
N VAL A 14 55.42 -83.74 -29.03
CA VAL A 14 55.84 -82.76 -30.05
C VAL A 14 55.52 -81.33 -29.58
N TYR A 15 54.29 -81.09 -29.09
CA TYR A 15 53.87 -79.78 -28.62
C TYR A 15 54.67 -79.31 -27.40
N ASN A 16 54.94 -80.18 -26.44
CA ASN A 16 55.71 -79.81 -25.25
C ASN A 16 57.19 -79.55 -25.59
N LYS A 17 57.79 -80.31 -26.51
CA LYS A 17 59.16 -80.03 -26.98
C LYS A 17 59.22 -78.69 -27.71
N TRP A 18 58.24 -78.43 -28.57
CA TRP A 18 58.10 -77.13 -29.23
C TRP A 18 57.93 -75.99 -28.21
N LEU A 19 56.98 -76.10 -27.27
CA LEU A 19 56.74 -75.08 -26.25
C LEU A 19 57.96 -74.86 -25.35
N HIS A 20 58.67 -75.95 -24.99
CA HIS A 20 59.89 -75.86 -24.23
C HIS A 20 61.00 -75.14 -25.01
N SER A 21 61.15 -75.41 -26.32
CA SER A 21 62.09 -74.67 -27.17
C SER A 21 61.72 -73.18 -27.27
N TYR A 22 60.43 -72.86 -27.33
CA TYR A 22 59.92 -71.49 -27.34
C TYR A 22 60.23 -70.75 -26.02
N LEU A 23 59.93 -71.36 -24.86
CA LEU A 23 60.15 -70.75 -23.55
C LEU A 23 61.63 -70.63 -23.14
N ASN A 24 62.53 -71.32 -23.85
CA ASN A 24 63.98 -71.28 -23.59
C ASN A 24 64.79 -70.64 -24.73
N GLY A 25 64.13 -70.15 -25.79
CA GLY A 25 64.79 -69.45 -26.90
C GLY A 25 65.62 -70.33 -27.84
N ASP A 26 65.38 -71.65 -27.90
CA ASP A 26 66.05 -72.55 -28.88
C ASP A 26 65.39 -72.45 -30.26
N ILE A 27 65.84 -71.47 -31.03
CA ILE A 27 65.28 -71.11 -32.35
C ILE A 27 65.37 -72.28 -33.34
N LYS A 28 66.47 -73.05 -33.33
CA LYS A 28 66.70 -74.11 -34.32
C LYS A 28 65.72 -75.26 -34.12
N THR A 29 65.51 -75.67 -32.87
CA THR A 29 64.53 -76.71 -32.53
C THR A 29 63.11 -76.21 -32.74
N TYR A 30 62.81 -74.97 -32.32
CA TYR A 30 61.51 -74.33 -32.50
C TYR A 30 61.07 -74.30 -33.97
N ASP A 31 61.94 -73.80 -34.87
CA ASP A 31 61.64 -73.71 -36.30
C ASP A 31 61.42 -75.08 -36.96
N SER A 32 62.12 -76.13 -36.51
CA SER A 32 62.09 -77.45 -37.13
C SER A 32 60.71 -78.15 -37.11
N TYR A 33 59.80 -77.71 -36.24
CA TYR A 33 58.46 -78.25 -36.09
C TYR A 33 57.41 -77.57 -36.97
N PHE A 34 57.76 -76.49 -37.68
CA PHE A 34 56.84 -75.81 -38.59
C PHE A 34 56.79 -76.46 -39.97
N ASP A 35 55.60 -76.46 -40.56
CA ASP A 35 55.42 -76.75 -41.99
C ASP A 35 55.86 -75.54 -42.83
N ASP A 36 56.19 -75.73 -44.10
CA ASP A 36 56.64 -74.62 -44.96
C ASP A 36 55.50 -73.60 -45.21
N ALA A 37 54.24 -74.05 -45.17
CA ALA A 37 53.06 -73.19 -45.25
C ALA A 37 52.55 -72.70 -43.88
N TYR A 38 53.41 -72.65 -42.86
CA TYR A 38 53.04 -72.26 -41.49
C TYR A 38 52.65 -70.78 -41.36
N HIS A 39 51.57 -70.53 -40.62
CA HIS A 39 51.02 -69.20 -40.34
C HIS A 39 50.91 -68.94 -38.83
N PHE A 40 51.27 -67.75 -38.39
CA PHE A 40 51.20 -67.35 -36.98
C PHE A 40 50.47 -66.01 -36.84
N ILE A 41 49.55 -65.95 -35.88
CA ILE A 41 48.92 -64.70 -35.44
C ILE A 41 49.19 -64.50 -33.94
N GLY A 42 49.84 -63.40 -33.60
CA GLY A 42 50.15 -63.01 -32.23
C GLY A 42 49.07 -62.13 -31.59
N SER A 43 49.30 -61.72 -30.34
CA SER A 43 48.34 -60.97 -29.53
C SER A 43 48.47 -59.44 -29.65
N THR A 44 49.46 -58.94 -30.39
CA THR A 44 49.73 -57.50 -30.56
C THR A 44 49.47 -57.04 -32.01
N GLN A 45 49.27 -55.73 -32.24
CA GLN A 45 49.04 -55.20 -33.59
C GLN A 45 50.31 -55.37 -34.45
N ASN A 46 50.16 -56.04 -35.61
CA ASN A 46 51.20 -56.39 -36.60
C ASN A 46 51.99 -57.70 -36.37
N GLU A 47 51.55 -58.59 -35.47
CA GLU A 47 52.10 -59.96 -35.37
C GLU A 47 51.34 -60.96 -36.25
N GLU A 48 51.23 -60.71 -37.55
CA GLU A 48 50.67 -61.68 -38.52
C GLU A 48 51.75 -62.10 -39.50
N PHE A 49 52.26 -63.32 -39.32
CA PHE A 49 53.30 -63.89 -40.17
C PHE A 49 52.71 -65.04 -40.97
N LEU A 50 52.58 -64.83 -42.29
CA LEU A 50 51.93 -65.78 -43.20
C LEU A 50 52.90 -66.85 -43.76
N ASN A 51 54.15 -66.85 -43.30
CA ASN A 51 55.12 -67.87 -43.66
C ASN A 51 56.07 -68.19 -42.49
N ARG A 52 56.69 -69.37 -42.60
CA ARG A 52 57.63 -69.91 -41.60
C ARG A 52 58.85 -69.01 -41.38
N THR A 53 59.48 -68.52 -42.44
CA THR A 53 60.72 -67.74 -42.37
C THR A 53 60.55 -66.47 -41.53
N ASP A 54 59.48 -65.73 -41.77
CA ASP A 54 59.20 -64.48 -41.06
C ASP A 54 58.84 -64.74 -39.60
N THR A 55 58.10 -65.81 -39.31
CA THR A 55 57.77 -66.19 -37.93
C THR A 55 59.04 -66.55 -37.13
N THR A 56 59.94 -67.30 -37.75
CA THR A 56 61.21 -67.71 -37.11
C THR A 56 62.12 -66.51 -36.89
N HIS A 57 62.16 -65.55 -37.83
CA HIS A 57 62.93 -64.31 -37.65
C HIS A 57 62.36 -63.42 -36.54
N PHE A 58 61.03 -63.28 -36.45
CA PHE A 58 60.38 -62.56 -35.35
C PHE A 58 60.69 -63.18 -33.99
N PHE A 59 60.56 -64.50 -33.88
CA PHE A 59 60.88 -65.19 -32.64
C PHE A 59 62.37 -65.06 -32.29
N ALA A 60 63.27 -65.17 -33.28
CA ALA A 60 64.70 -65.00 -33.04
C ALA A 60 65.06 -63.63 -32.43
N ASN A 61 64.34 -62.57 -32.83
CA ASN A 61 64.57 -61.22 -32.31
C ASN A 61 63.93 -60.97 -30.93
N THR A 62 62.95 -61.78 -30.52
CA THR A 62 62.19 -61.58 -29.27
C THR A 62 62.41 -62.67 -28.22
N ALA A 63 63.06 -63.78 -28.57
CA ALA A 63 63.25 -64.96 -27.71
C ALA A 63 63.88 -64.63 -26.35
N ASP A 64 64.86 -63.73 -26.29
CA ASP A 64 65.57 -63.34 -25.05
C ASP A 64 64.68 -62.65 -24.00
N GLN A 65 63.51 -62.15 -24.43
CA GLN A 65 62.51 -61.54 -23.54
C GLN A 65 61.77 -62.61 -22.72
N LEU A 66 61.58 -63.81 -23.29
CA LEU A 66 60.85 -64.93 -22.67
C LEU A 66 61.79 -65.99 -22.08
N ALA A 67 62.94 -66.20 -22.73
CA ALA A 67 63.87 -67.30 -22.44
C ALA A 67 64.27 -67.37 -20.96
N GLY A 68 63.84 -68.42 -20.26
CA GLY A 68 64.18 -68.69 -18.86
C GLY A 68 63.58 -67.71 -17.82
N LYS A 69 62.69 -66.79 -18.24
CA LYS A 69 62.10 -65.75 -17.38
C LYS A 69 60.59 -65.89 -17.20
N CYS A 70 59.98 -66.89 -17.82
CA CYS A 70 58.55 -67.16 -17.79
C CYS A 70 58.26 -68.46 -17.04
N ASP A 71 57.29 -68.44 -16.13
CA ASP A 71 56.76 -69.60 -15.41
C ASP A 71 55.26 -69.70 -15.68
N LEU A 72 54.81 -70.87 -16.15
CA LEU A 72 53.42 -71.11 -16.50
C LEU A 72 52.74 -71.84 -15.34
N ARG A 73 51.65 -71.27 -14.83
CA ARG A 73 50.88 -71.85 -13.71
C ARG A 73 49.44 -72.07 -14.12
N ASN A 74 48.75 -72.97 -13.41
CA ASN A 74 47.34 -73.29 -13.65
C ASN A 74 47.04 -73.66 -15.12
N GLU A 75 47.91 -74.46 -15.73
CA GLU A 75 47.83 -74.86 -17.15
C GLU A 75 46.69 -75.86 -17.43
N SER A 76 46.04 -75.71 -18.59
CA SER A 76 45.06 -76.68 -19.13
C SER A 76 45.17 -76.79 -20.65
N LYS A 77 45.30 -78.01 -21.18
CA LYS A 77 45.45 -78.30 -22.61
C LYS A 77 44.28 -79.14 -23.11
N THR A 78 43.67 -78.75 -24.22
CA THR A 78 42.56 -79.47 -24.87
C THR A 78 42.94 -79.80 -26.31
N ILE A 79 42.78 -81.07 -26.70
CA ILE A 79 43.16 -81.56 -28.04
C ILE A 79 41.93 -82.09 -28.77
N GLU A 80 41.72 -81.60 -29.99
CA GLU A 80 40.57 -81.96 -30.83
C GLU A 80 41.02 -82.25 -32.27
N GLN A 81 40.58 -83.37 -32.84
CA GLN A 81 40.90 -83.75 -34.22
C GLN A 81 39.69 -83.55 -35.15
N PHE A 82 39.94 -82.88 -36.28
CA PHE A 82 38.99 -82.62 -37.36
C PHE A 82 39.61 -83.07 -38.70
N GLY A 83 39.23 -84.26 -39.14
CA GLY A 83 39.84 -84.90 -40.31
C GLY A 83 41.33 -85.18 -40.07
N GLU A 84 42.19 -84.68 -40.95
CA GLU A 84 43.64 -84.81 -40.85
C GLU A 84 44.29 -83.74 -39.95
N LEU A 85 43.54 -82.71 -39.55
CA LEU A 85 44.04 -81.61 -38.72
C LEU A 85 43.74 -81.86 -37.24
N VAL A 86 44.68 -81.48 -36.39
CA VAL A 86 44.56 -81.55 -34.93
C VAL A 86 44.78 -80.18 -34.32
N PHE A 87 43.85 -79.75 -33.49
CA PHE A 87 43.89 -78.49 -32.76
C PHE A 87 44.26 -78.75 -31.31
N ILE A 88 45.21 -77.98 -30.79
CA ILE A 88 45.63 -77.95 -29.39
C ILE A 88 45.37 -76.55 -28.86
N THR A 89 44.47 -76.41 -27.88
CA THR A 89 44.26 -75.15 -27.16
C THR A 89 44.86 -75.28 -25.77
N HIS A 90 45.78 -74.40 -25.43
CA HIS A 90 46.51 -74.37 -24.17
C HIS A 90 46.23 -73.05 -23.43
N LEU A 91 45.60 -73.13 -22.27
CA LEU A 91 45.28 -72.00 -21.40
C LEU A 91 46.12 -72.04 -20.13
N PHE A 92 46.74 -70.93 -19.74
CA PHE A 92 47.60 -70.88 -18.56
C PHE A 92 47.77 -69.45 -18.01
N ASP A 93 48.13 -69.34 -16.73
CA ASP A 93 48.49 -68.10 -16.08
C ASP A 93 50.00 -67.87 -16.25
N ALA A 94 50.39 -66.81 -16.94
CA ALA A 94 51.81 -66.47 -17.13
C ALA A 94 52.32 -65.62 -15.98
N TRP A 95 53.44 -66.05 -15.40
CA TRP A 95 54.18 -65.31 -14.38
C TRP A 95 55.57 -65.01 -14.91
N PHE A 96 56.03 -63.76 -14.77
CA PHE A 96 57.35 -63.35 -15.24
C PHE A 96 58.26 -62.98 -14.08
N LEU A 97 59.53 -63.40 -14.17
CA LEU A 97 60.53 -63.16 -13.15
C LEU A 97 61.08 -61.73 -13.23
N ASN A 98 60.87 -60.93 -12.18
CA ASN A 98 61.47 -59.60 -12.01
C ASN A 98 62.52 -59.60 -10.92
N GLU A 99 63.78 -59.35 -11.29
CA GLU A 99 65.00 -59.36 -10.46
C GLU A 99 65.22 -60.62 -9.62
N LYS A 100 64.28 -60.95 -8.71
CA LYS A 100 64.26 -62.14 -7.83
C LYS A 100 62.88 -62.75 -7.56
N GLN A 101 61.76 -62.19 -8.03
CA GLN A 101 60.40 -62.70 -7.76
C GLN A 101 59.53 -62.82 -9.00
N TYR A 102 58.77 -63.92 -9.09
CA TYR A 102 57.75 -64.12 -10.13
C TYR A 102 56.52 -63.27 -9.82
N ASN A 103 56.14 -62.41 -10.76
CA ASN A 103 54.94 -61.59 -10.68
C ASN A 103 53.89 -62.09 -11.69
N TYR A 104 52.63 -62.12 -11.24
CA TYR A 104 51.52 -62.52 -12.10
C TYR A 104 51.31 -61.47 -13.18
N TYR A 105 51.21 -61.89 -14.42
CA TYR A 105 50.97 -61.00 -15.54
C TYR A 105 49.54 -61.09 -16.05
N GLY A 106 49.06 -62.30 -16.30
CA GLY A 106 47.72 -62.52 -16.84
C GLY A 106 47.54 -63.93 -17.38
N ARG A 107 46.32 -64.23 -17.85
CA ARG A 107 45.97 -65.53 -18.41
C ARG A 107 46.12 -65.53 -19.93
N PHE A 108 46.85 -66.51 -20.47
CA PHE A 108 47.18 -66.65 -21.89
C PHE A 108 46.44 -67.85 -22.50
N ARG A 109 46.18 -67.76 -23.80
CA ARG A 109 45.68 -68.86 -24.62
C ARG A 109 46.52 -69.04 -25.88
N PHE A 110 47.09 -70.22 -26.05
CA PHE A 110 47.73 -70.64 -27.31
C PHE A 110 46.82 -71.64 -28.01
N THR A 111 46.42 -71.35 -29.24
CA THR A 111 45.68 -72.29 -30.08
C THR A 111 46.57 -72.68 -31.24
N SER A 112 46.81 -73.98 -31.43
CA SER A 112 47.75 -74.51 -32.41
C SER A 112 47.11 -75.59 -33.25
N THR A 113 47.38 -75.59 -34.55
CA THR A 113 46.87 -76.56 -35.51
C THR A 113 48.03 -77.33 -36.12
N LEU A 114 47.98 -78.67 -36.04
CA LEU A 114 49.00 -79.58 -36.51
C LEU A 114 48.42 -80.57 -37.53
N GLN A 115 49.24 -81.01 -38.47
CA GLN A 115 48.92 -82.10 -39.41
C GLN A 115 50.09 -83.08 -39.47
N GLU A 116 49.79 -84.36 -39.68
CA GLU A 116 50.81 -85.38 -39.89
C GLU A 116 51.33 -85.31 -41.33
N LYS A 117 52.63 -85.08 -41.49
CA LYS A 117 53.34 -85.15 -42.78
C LYS A 117 54.21 -86.40 -42.80
N THR A 118 54.78 -86.75 -43.96
CA THR A 118 55.68 -87.91 -44.12
C THR A 118 56.86 -87.91 -43.15
N ASN A 119 57.23 -86.75 -42.59
CA ASN A 119 58.39 -86.54 -41.74
C ASN A 119 57.99 -86.25 -40.27
N GLY A 120 56.75 -86.58 -39.90
CA GLY A 120 56.16 -86.39 -38.57
C GLY A 120 55.14 -85.24 -38.50
N TRP A 121 54.61 -85.00 -37.30
CA TRP A 121 53.66 -83.92 -37.05
C TRP A 121 54.33 -82.55 -37.20
N ARG A 122 53.65 -81.65 -37.92
CA ARG A 122 54.09 -80.28 -38.16
C ARG A 122 52.98 -79.29 -37.84
N PHE A 123 53.36 -78.16 -37.27
CA PHE A 123 52.46 -77.04 -37.02
C PHE A 123 52.18 -76.32 -38.34
N ILE A 124 50.90 -76.09 -38.61
CA ILE A 124 50.42 -75.38 -39.80
C ILE A 124 49.90 -73.99 -39.44
N TYR A 125 49.30 -73.84 -38.26
CA TYR A 125 48.78 -72.56 -37.82
C TYR A 125 48.88 -72.41 -36.31
N GLN A 126 49.22 -71.22 -35.80
CA GLN A 126 49.05 -70.89 -34.39
C GLN A 126 48.47 -69.49 -34.19
N HIS A 127 47.69 -69.35 -33.11
CA HIS A 127 47.16 -68.08 -32.65
C HIS A 127 47.36 -67.91 -31.15
N PHE A 128 47.89 -66.75 -30.76
CA PHE A 128 48.20 -66.40 -29.38
C PHE A 128 47.31 -65.23 -28.95
N SER A 129 46.63 -65.36 -27.80
CA SER A 129 45.75 -64.29 -27.30
C SER A 129 45.83 -64.13 -25.79
N THR A 130 45.78 -62.87 -25.33
CA THR A 130 45.64 -62.47 -23.92
C THR A 130 44.44 -61.53 -23.75
N PRO A 131 43.76 -61.50 -22.59
CA PRO A 131 42.59 -60.64 -22.36
C PRO A 131 42.89 -59.14 -22.42
N ASP A 132 44.09 -58.71 -22.00
CA ASP A 132 44.52 -57.31 -21.94
C ASP A 132 45.91 -57.16 -22.58
N GLY A 133 45.96 -56.81 -23.87
CA GLY A 133 47.23 -56.48 -24.55
C GLY A 133 47.78 -55.14 -24.04
N LYS A 134 48.64 -55.16 -23.02
CA LYS A 134 49.26 -53.95 -22.43
C LYS A 134 50.67 -53.66 -22.98
N THR A 135 50.98 -54.14 -24.18
CA THR A 135 52.29 -54.11 -24.86
C THR A 135 52.36 -53.03 -25.95
N GLU A 136 53.52 -52.41 -26.15
CA GLU A 136 53.79 -51.47 -27.26
C GLU A 136 54.49 -52.15 -28.46
N VAL A 137 54.55 -51.50 -29.63
CA VAL A 137 55.07 -52.10 -30.88
C VAL A 137 56.55 -52.47 -30.73
N GLY A 138 56.87 -53.77 -30.87
CA GLY A 138 58.23 -54.31 -30.71
C GLY A 138 58.50 -54.95 -29.34
N GLU A 139 57.55 -54.88 -28.39
CA GLU A 139 57.62 -55.56 -27.10
C GLU A 139 56.67 -56.76 -27.04
N THR A 140 57.16 -57.89 -26.52
CA THR A 140 56.31 -59.07 -26.35
C THR A 140 55.51 -59.01 -25.03
N ILE A 141 55.97 -58.27 -23.99
CA ILE A 141 55.34 -58.19 -22.65
C ILE A 141 55.59 -56.81 -21.97
N GLY A 142 54.52 -56.11 -21.53
CA GLY A 142 54.59 -54.80 -20.86
C GLY A 142 54.84 -54.84 -19.34
N PHE A 143 56.07 -55.15 -18.93
CA PHE A 143 56.43 -55.57 -17.57
C PHE A 143 56.53 -54.47 -16.50
N ASP A 144 57.14 -53.33 -16.81
CA ASP A 144 57.42 -52.27 -15.82
C ASP A 144 56.15 -51.56 -15.32
N LYS A 145 55.12 -51.55 -16.16
CA LYS A 145 53.85 -50.88 -15.87
C LYS A 145 53.06 -51.59 -14.76
N ILE A 146 53.01 -52.93 -14.80
CA ILE A 146 52.27 -53.74 -13.82
C ILE A 146 52.96 -53.75 -12.45
N SER A 147 54.30 -53.78 -12.42
CA SER A 147 55.08 -53.73 -11.16
C SER A 147 54.82 -52.43 -10.38
N LYS A 148 54.70 -51.28 -11.07
CA LYS A 148 54.39 -49.98 -10.44
C LYS A 148 52.98 -49.94 -9.86
N GLU A 149 51.96 -50.45 -10.56
CA GLU A 149 50.57 -50.45 -10.09
C GLU A 149 50.40 -51.27 -8.79
N ASN A 150 51.05 -52.43 -8.68
CA ASN A 150 50.97 -53.29 -7.50
C ASN A 150 51.63 -52.68 -6.25
N ALA A 151 52.70 -51.88 -6.42
CA ALA A 151 53.34 -51.19 -5.30
C ALA A 151 52.40 -50.15 -4.66
N VAL A 152 51.71 -49.37 -5.50
CA VAL A 152 50.76 -48.33 -5.06
C VAL A 152 49.59 -48.93 -4.28
N LEU A 153 49.07 -50.09 -4.70
CA LEU A 153 47.93 -50.74 -4.07
C LEU A 153 48.21 -51.23 -2.64
N LYS A 154 49.42 -51.76 -2.39
CA LYS A 154 49.81 -52.22 -1.03
C LYS A 154 49.91 -51.07 -0.04
N GLU A 155 50.40 -49.92 -0.48
CA GLU A 155 50.56 -48.74 0.38
C GLU A 155 49.20 -48.13 0.75
N ALA A 156 48.24 -48.15 -0.18
CA ALA A 156 46.86 -47.69 0.08
C ALA A 156 46.12 -48.52 1.14
N ILE A 157 46.26 -49.85 1.14
CA ILE A 157 45.60 -50.73 2.13
C ILE A 157 46.14 -50.49 3.55
N LYS A 158 47.46 -50.32 3.69
CA LYS A 158 48.09 -50.07 4.98
C LYS A 158 47.59 -48.76 5.59
N ARG A 159 47.49 -47.70 4.78
CA ARG A 159 46.94 -46.40 5.21
C ARG A 159 45.48 -46.51 5.68
N ARG A 160 44.63 -47.20 4.92
CA ARG A 160 43.21 -47.32 5.24
C ARG A 160 42.92 -48.10 6.53
N THR A 161 43.77 -49.06 6.86
CA THR A 161 43.62 -49.87 8.09
C THR A 161 43.89 -49.03 9.33
N PHE A 162 44.95 -48.20 9.29
CA PHE A 162 45.27 -47.25 10.35
C PHE A 162 44.15 -46.21 10.56
N GLU A 163 43.63 -45.63 9.46
CA GLU A 163 42.50 -44.67 9.51
C GLU A 163 41.22 -45.28 10.13
N LEU A 164 41.00 -46.60 9.99
CA LEU A 164 39.84 -47.29 10.56
C LEU A 164 39.97 -47.54 12.07
N GLU A 165 41.17 -47.91 12.55
CA GLU A 165 41.44 -48.11 13.98
C GLU A 165 41.33 -46.80 14.76
N GLU A 166 41.89 -45.70 14.22
CA GLU A 166 41.79 -44.35 14.80
C GLU A 166 40.32 -43.92 14.91
N LYS A 167 39.54 -44.12 13.85
CA LYS A 167 38.11 -43.77 13.83
C LYS A 167 37.27 -44.61 14.79
N ASN A 168 37.64 -45.87 15.03
CA ASN A 168 36.91 -46.72 15.98
C ASN A 168 37.16 -46.26 17.43
N ARG A 169 38.39 -45.82 17.75
CA ARG A 169 38.74 -45.24 19.06
C ARG A 169 37.99 -43.92 19.31
N GLU A 170 37.87 -43.05 18.30
CA GLU A 170 37.07 -41.83 18.38
C GLU A 170 35.59 -42.11 18.70
N LEU A 171 35.01 -43.16 18.09
CA LEU A 171 33.61 -43.55 18.33
C LEU A 171 33.35 -44.06 19.76
N GLU A 172 34.31 -44.76 20.37
CA GLU A 172 34.20 -45.21 21.76
C GLU A 172 34.15 -44.02 22.73
N ILE A 173 35.02 -43.02 22.52
CA ILE A 173 35.07 -41.80 23.33
C ILE A 173 33.76 -41.01 23.17
N GLU A 174 33.28 -40.81 21.94
CA GLU A 174 32.02 -40.11 21.71
C GLU A 174 30.82 -40.85 22.32
N GLY A 175 30.83 -42.19 22.29
CA GLY A 175 29.80 -43.00 22.95
C GLY A 175 29.77 -42.84 24.47
N ALA A 176 30.92 -42.65 25.12
CA ALA A 176 31.01 -42.35 26.54
C ALA A 176 30.48 -40.94 26.87
N LEU A 177 30.86 -39.94 26.07
CA LEU A 177 30.37 -38.56 26.20
C LEU A 177 28.85 -38.48 26.06
N GLU A 178 28.27 -39.21 25.10
CA GLU A 178 26.83 -39.17 24.86
C GLU A 178 26.02 -39.78 26.01
N ARG A 179 26.54 -40.78 26.71
CA ARG A 179 25.90 -41.33 27.92
C ARG A 179 25.85 -40.28 29.05
N ILE A 180 26.93 -39.53 29.24
CA ILE A 180 27.00 -38.44 30.23
C ILE A 180 25.98 -37.35 29.87
N ARG A 181 25.94 -36.92 28.61
CA ARG A 181 24.97 -35.91 28.12
C ARG A 181 23.53 -36.40 28.27
N THR A 182 23.25 -37.66 27.95
CA THR A 182 21.91 -38.25 28.09
C THR A 182 21.42 -38.22 29.53
N GLN A 183 22.27 -38.57 30.49
CA GLN A 183 21.91 -38.53 31.91
C GLN A 183 21.73 -37.09 32.42
N ALA A 184 22.55 -36.14 31.96
CA ALA A 184 22.38 -34.72 32.23
C ALA A 184 21.02 -34.18 31.77
N ILE A 185 20.57 -34.58 30.58
CA ILE A 185 19.25 -34.19 30.04
C ILE A 185 18.11 -34.80 30.89
N ALA A 186 18.30 -35.99 31.43
CA ALA A 186 17.27 -36.72 32.18
C ALA A 186 17.08 -36.24 33.63
N MET A 187 17.87 -35.28 34.12
CA MET A 187 17.75 -34.74 35.48
C MET A 187 16.37 -34.12 35.74
N LYS A 188 15.76 -34.47 36.88
CA LYS A 188 14.45 -33.99 37.33
C LYS A 188 14.52 -33.09 38.55
N GLN A 189 15.53 -33.26 39.39
CA GLN A 189 15.73 -32.49 40.60
C GLN A 189 17.22 -32.18 40.79
N PRO A 190 17.57 -31.10 41.52
CA PRO A 190 18.97 -30.68 41.67
C PRO A 190 19.90 -31.77 42.24
N SER A 191 19.38 -32.71 43.04
CA SER A 191 20.18 -33.81 43.62
C SER A 191 20.70 -34.81 42.58
N ASP A 192 20.11 -34.90 41.38
CA ASP A 192 20.47 -35.89 40.36
C ASP A 192 21.86 -35.63 39.73
N LEU A 193 22.44 -34.43 39.94
CA LEU A 193 23.78 -34.06 39.46
C LEU A 193 24.87 -35.01 40.00
N LEU A 194 24.65 -35.49 41.23
CA LEU A 194 25.55 -36.38 41.95
C LEU A 194 25.73 -37.74 41.25
N ASP A 195 24.67 -38.27 40.64
CA ASP A 195 24.72 -39.55 39.94
C ASP A 195 25.52 -39.50 38.64
N ILE A 196 25.63 -38.31 38.01
CA ILE A 196 26.38 -38.12 36.76
C ILE A 196 27.89 -38.19 37.01
N VAL A 197 28.34 -37.70 38.16
CA VAL A 197 29.77 -37.73 38.55
C VAL A 197 30.25 -39.18 38.72
N VAL A 198 29.38 -40.06 39.23
CA VAL A 198 29.64 -41.50 39.30
C VAL A 198 29.74 -42.11 37.89
N THR A 199 28.82 -41.76 37.00
CA THR A 199 28.85 -42.22 35.60
C THR A 199 30.12 -41.79 34.87
N MET A 200 30.56 -40.53 35.04
CA MET A 200 31.79 -40.03 34.42
C MET A 200 33.00 -40.88 34.79
N ARG A 201 33.19 -41.21 36.07
CA ARG A 201 34.28 -42.09 36.50
C ARG A 201 34.23 -43.45 35.80
N ASN A 202 33.05 -44.07 35.79
CA ASN A 202 32.87 -45.40 35.24
C ASN A 202 33.15 -45.46 33.73
N GLU A 203 32.74 -44.42 33.00
CA GLU A 203 33.03 -44.32 31.56
C GLU A 203 34.51 -44.02 31.28
N PHE A 204 35.16 -43.20 32.11
CA PHE A 204 36.58 -42.91 32.01
C PHE A 204 37.43 -44.19 32.18
N ILE A 205 37.08 -45.04 33.15
CA ILE A 205 37.75 -46.33 33.38
C ILE A 205 37.48 -47.32 32.25
N LYS A 206 36.26 -47.38 31.70
CA LYS A 206 35.93 -48.27 30.57
C LYS A 206 36.74 -47.97 29.31
N LEU A 207 37.15 -46.72 29.11
CA LEU A 207 38.01 -46.32 27.99
C LEU A 207 39.48 -46.73 28.18
N GLY A 208 39.84 -47.29 29.34
CA GLY A 208 41.16 -47.82 29.65
C GLY A 208 42.04 -46.90 30.51
N HIS A 209 41.48 -45.83 31.08
CA HIS A 209 42.22 -44.84 31.88
C HIS A 209 42.09 -45.09 33.39
N GLU A 210 43.10 -44.71 34.16
CA GLU A 210 43.09 -44.87 35.62
C GLU A 210 42.51 -43.63 36.32
N ALA A 211 41.62 -43.85 37.29
CA ALA A 211 41.07 -42.79 38.13
C ALA A 211 40.63 -43.33 39.50
N ASN A 212 41.37 -43.00 40.57
CA ASN A 212 41.05 -43.48 41.92
C ASN A 212 39.77 -42.82 42.44
N TYR A 213 39.80 -41.50 42.57
CA TYR A 213 38.63 -40.69 42.89
C TYR A 213 38.32 -39.78 41.71
N PHE A 214 37.03 -39.56 41.48
CA PHE A 214 36.51 -38.58 40.52
C PHE A 214 35.58 -37.60 41.23
N TRP A 215 35.66 -36.31 40.96
CA TRP A 215 34.84 -35.28 41.59
C TRP A 215 34.36 -34.23 40.60
N HIS A 216 33.35 -33.48 41.05
CA HIS A 216 33.10 -32.14 40.56
C HIS A 216 33.18 -31.15 41.72
N MET A 217 33.57 -29.91 41.42
CA MET A 217 33.58 -28.82 42.38
C MET A 217 33.05 -27.55 41.73
N MET A 218 31.96 -27.00 42.26
CA MET A 218 31.34 -25.77 41.78
C MET A 218 31.93 -24.56 42.47
N TRP A 219 32.17 -23.50 41.71
CA TRP A 219 32.83 -22.29 42.19
C TRP A 219 31.78 -21.22 42.48
N LEU A 220 31.32 -21.14 43.73
CA LEU A 220 30.40 -20.09 44.17
C LEU A 220 31.17 -18.85 44.67
N PRO A 221 30.55 -17.66 44.70
CA PRO A 221 31.27 -16.43 45.06
C PRO A 221 31.92 -16.42 46.45
N LYS A 222 31.42 -17.24 47.39
CA LYS A 222 31.89 -17.28 48.79
C LYS A 222 32.47 -18.63 49.22
N ILE A 223 32.10 -19.71 48.55
CA ILE A 223 32.42 -21.10 48.92
C ILE A 223 32.61 -21.96 47.65
N TYR A 224 33.17 -23.15 47.78
CA TYR A 224 33.10 -24.22 46.81
C TYR A 224 32.07 -25.26 47.26
N GLU A 225 31.26 -25.77 46.35
CA GLU A 225 30.44 -26.95 46.59
C GLU A 225 31.08 -28.15 45.88
N LYS A 226 31.58 -29.11 46.64
CA LYS A 226 32.33 -30.26 46.11
C LYS A 226 31.58 -31.56 46.36
N ALA A 227 31.48 -32.40 45.33
CA ALA A 227 31.06 -33.79 45.50
C ALA A 227 32.05 -34.74 44.81
N MET A 228 32.41 -35.80 45.54
CA MET A 228 33.40 -36.77 45.12
C MET A 228 32.85 -38.19 45.25
N THR A 229 33.19 -39.03 44.27
CA THR A 229 32.92 -40.48 44.31
C THR A 229 33.59 -41.15 45.50
N SER A 230 33.09 -42.32 45.90
CA SER A 230 33.77 -43.21 46.84
C SER A 230 34.98 -43.89 46.17
N GLY A 231 35.90 -44.48 46.94
CA GLY A 231 37.12 -45.09 46.41
C GLY A 231 36.87 -46.27 45.44
N ASP A 232 35.77 -47.00 45.64
CA ASP A 232 35.29 -48.03 44.69
C ASP A 232 34.54 -47.43 43.48
N GLY A 233 34.11 -46.17 43.60
CA GLY A 233 33.38 -45.37 42.61
C GLY A 233 31.96 -45.82 42.33
N THR A 234 31.31 -46.54 43.24
CA THR A 234 29.93 -47.02 43.09
C THR A 234 28.88 -45.96 43.42
N LYS A 235 29.23 -44.96 44.22
CA LYS A 235 28.35 -43.85 44.68
C LYS A 235 29.15 -42.59 44.99
N ILE A 236 28.46 -41.48 45.23
CA ILE A 236 29.06 -40.30 45.88
C ILE A 236 29.43 -40.64 47.32
N GLY A 237 30.71 -40.53 47.64
CA GLY A 237 31.28 -40.78 48.96
C GLY A 237 31.33 -39.52 49.83
N PHE A 238 31.45 -38.34 49.21
CA PHE A 238 31.59 -37.06 49.91
C PHE A 238 30.78 -35.96 49.25
N VAL A 239 30.05 -35.16 50.06
CA VAL A 239 29.44 -33.88 49.66
C VAL A 239 29.78 -32.85 50.73
N MET A 240 30.39 -31.74 50.33
CA MET A 240 30.89 -30.73 51.26
C MET A 240 30.83 -29.32 50.67
N GLU A 241 30.64 -28.34 51.55
CA GLU A 241 30.85 -26.93 51.28
C GLU A 241 32.20 -26.51 51.87
N LEU A 242 33.06 -25.90 51.05
CA LEU A 242 34.43 -25.55 51.39
C LEU A 242 34.65 -24.04 51.24
N PRO A 243 35.43 -23.38 52.11
CA PRO A 243 35.77 -21.98 51.91
C PRO A 243 36.73 -21.79 50.72
N ARG A 244 36.64 -20.62 50.06
CA ARG A 244 37.38 -20.31 48.83
C ARG A 244 38.91 -20.35 48.96
N HIS A 245 39.44 -20.14 50.17
CA HIS A 245 40.89 -20.08 50.38
C HIS A 245 41.59 -21.43 50.21
N ILE A 246 40.86 -22.56 50.22
CA ILE A 246 41.45 -23.90 50.03
C ILE A 246 42.18 -24.05 48.68
N HIS A 247 41.66 -23.49 47.59
CA HIS A 247 42.38 -23.43 46.30
C HIS A 247 43.05 -22.07 46.07
N VAL A 248 42.50 -20.97 46.59
CA VAL A 248 43.06 -19.63 46.37
C VAL A 248 44.42 -19.43 47.06
N ASP A 249 44.72 -20.15 48.14
CA ASP A 249 46.01 -20.06 48.83
C ASP A 249 47.12 -20.88 48.15
N ILE A 250 46.76 -21.79 47.22
CA ILE A 250 47.71 -22.60 46.45
C ILE A 250 48.02 -21.86 45.16
N SER A 251 49.24 -21.31 45.02
CA SER A 251 49.58 -20.39 43.92
C SER A 251 49.28 -20.94 42.51
N LEU A 252 49.51 -22.25 42.29
CA LEU A 252 49.22 -22.91 41.02
C LEU A 252 47.71 -22.91 40.72
N LEU A 253 46.88 -23.33 41.68
CA LEU A 253 45.43 -23.46 41.51
C LEU A 253 44.75 -22.09 41.45
N ALA A 254 45.22 -21.13 42.24
CA ALA A 254 44.74 -19.76 42.21
C ALA A 254 45.04 -19.06 40.88
N ALA A 255 46.21 -19.33 40.28
CA ALA A 255 46.56 -18.84 38.95
C ALA A 255 45.72 -19.52 37.87
N TRP A 256 45.51 -20.83 37.97
CA TRP A 256 44.67 -21.60 37.04
C TRP A 256 43.20 -21.16 37.07
N GLU A 257 42.62 -20.99 38.26
CA GLU A 257 41.24 -20.52 38.42
C GLU A 257 41.02 -19.11 37.83
N LYS A 258 42.07 -18.28 37.71
CA LYS A 258 42.01 -16.97 37.06
C LYS A 258 42.44 -16.96 35.60
N SER A 259 43.05 -18.04 35.10
CA SER A 259 43.50 -18.16 33.71
C SER A 259 42.36 -18.65 32.80
N ASN A 260 42.64 -18.92 31.53
CA ASN A 260 41.74 -19.61 30.58
C ASN A 260 42.22 -21.03 30.23
N GLU A 261 43.19 -21.56 30.99
CA GLU A 261 43.74 -22.89 30.74
C GLU A 261 42.69 -23.96 31.03
N SER A 262 42.53 -24.90 30.09
CA SER A 262 41.49 -25.92 30.17
C SER A 262 41.74 -26.96 31.26
N THR A 263 43.00 -27.18 31.63
CA THR A 263 43.39 -28.18 32.62
C THR A 263 44.53 -27.70 33.52
N VAL A 264 44.65 -28.33 34.68
CA VAL A 264 45.81 -28.22 35.56
C VAL A 264 46.17 -29.59 36.12
N VAL A 265 47.47 -29.84 36.22
CA VAL A 265 48.02 -31.01 36.90
C VAL A 265 48.68 -30.52 38.18
N TYR A 266 48.14 -30.94 39.32
CA TYR A 266 48.69 -30.61 40.63
C TYR A 266 49.25 -31.88 41.26
N ALA A 267 50.55 -32.10 41.06
CA ALA A 267 51.28 -33.22 41.60
C ALA A 267 51.86 -32.85 42.98
N MET A 268 51.43 -33.56 44.02
CA MET A 268 51.79 -33.31 45.41
C MET A 268 52.63 -34.48 45.93
N ASN A 269 53.74 -34.16 46.61
CA ASN A 269 54.48 -35.18 47.36
C ASN A 269 53.66 -35.66 48.58
N ALA A 270 54.14 -36.71 49.26
CA ALA A 270 53.39 -37.31 50.37
C ALA A 270 53.03 -36.33 51.51
N GLU A 271 53.89 -35.36 51.85
CA GLU A 271 53.62 -34.39 52.91
C GLU A 271 52.60 -33.33 52.46
N GLU A 272 52.74 -32.83 51.23
CA GLU A 272 51.82 -31.86 50.63
C GLU A 272 50.40 -32.44 50.46
N ALA A 273 50.32 -33.70 50.04
CA ALA A 273 49.05 -34.40 49.87
C ALA A 273 48.31 -34.60 51.20
N ILE A 274 49.04 -34.91 52.29
CA ILE A 274 48.47 -35.06 53.63
C ILE A 274 47.95 -33.71 54.15
N ASP A 275 48.74 -32.64 54.05
CA ASP A 275 48.32 -31.29 54.48
C ASP A 275 47.07 -30.80 53.74
N TYR A 276 46.99 -31.04 52.42
CA TYR A 276 45.82 -30.69 51.62
C TYR A 276 44.55 -31.43 52.10
N ILE A 277 44.64 -32.73 52.36
CA ILE A 277 43.51 -33.54 52.83
C ILE A 277 43.06 -33.10 54.22
N ASP A 278 43.98 -32.87 55.15
CA ASP A 278 43.66 -32.42 56.52
C ASP A 278 42.96 -31.05 56.54
N LYS A 279 43.35 -30.14 55.64
CA LYS A 279 42.65 -28.86 55.43
C LYS A 279 41.23 -29.05 54.92
N MET A 280 41.02 -29.96 53.96
CA MET A 280 39.66 -30.24 53.48
C MET A 280 38.79 -30.84 54.60
N VAL A 281 39.35 -31.74 55.43
CA VAL A 281 38.62 -32.38 56.54
C VAL A 281 38.27 -31.39 57.66
N SER A 282 39.17 -30.47 58.00
CA SER A 282 38.95 -29.51 59.10
C SER A 282 38.03 -28.34 58.74
N LEU A 283 37.99 -27.94 57.47
CA LEU A 283 37.25 -26.75 57.01
C LEU A 283 35.95 -27.06 56.27
N GLY A 284 35.71 -28.31 55.86
CA GLY A 284 34.50 -28.71 55.15
C GLY A 284 33.34 -29.10 56.06
N ASP A 285 32.12 -28.73 55.67
CA ASP A 285 30.88 -29.24 56.28
C ASP A 285 30.49 -30.58 55.64
N PHE A 286 31.03 -31.68 56.18
CA PHE A 286 30.84 -33.02 55.63
C PHE A 286 29.42 -33.52 55.86
N LYS A 287 28.63 -33.63 54.79
CA LYS A 287 27.30 -34.23 54.84
C LYS A 287 27.34 -35.76 54.73
N ASN A 288 28.42 -36.34 54.18
CA ASN A 288 28.72 -37.78 54.07
C ASN A 288 30.26 -38.01 53.98
N ILE A 289 30.78 -39.12 54.55
CA ILE A 289 32.21 -39.49 54.56
C ILE A 289 32.38 -40.96 54.08
N ASP A 290 33.31 -41.21 53.16
CA ASP A 290 33.68 -42.57 52.72
C ASP A 290 34.59 -43.26 53.76
N PRO A 291 34.19 -44.40 54.35
CA PRO A 291 35.01 -45.14 55.30
C PRO A 291 36.24 -45.85 54.69
N GLN A 292 36.37 -45.93 53.36
CA GLN A 292 37.53 -46.51 52.68
C GLN A 292 38.56 -45.47 52.18
N ALA A 293 38.46 -44.22 52.63
CA ALA A 293 39.43 -43.19 52.28
C ALA A 293 40.87 -43.60 52.69
N PRO A 294 41.90 -43.36 51.85
CA PRO A 294 43.27 -43.75 52.14
C PRO A 294 43.79 -43.04 53.40
N THR A 295 44.43 -43.79 54.28
CA THR A 295 45.04 -43.26 55.50
C THR A 295 46.32 -42.48 55.19
N HIS A 296 46.81 -41.68 56.15
CA HIS A 296 48.10 -40.97 55.98
C HIS A 296 49.25 -41.93 55.67
N ASP A 297 49.23 -43.16 56.21
CA ASP A 297 50.26 -44.17 55.93
C ASP A 297 50.12 -44.74 54.51
N ASP A 298 48.90 -44.90 54.00
CA ASP A 298 48.66 -45.29 52.61
C ASP A 298 49.20 -44.23 51.64
N ILE A 299 48.96 -42.94 51.92
CA ILE A 299 49.44 -41.80 51.09
C ILE A 299 50.98 -41.73 51.07
N LYS A 300 51.63 -42.00 52.21
CA LYS A 300 53.10 -42.11 52.27
C LYS A 300 53.63 -43.31 51.50
N HIS A 301 52.93 -44.43 51.53
CA HIS A 301 53.35 -45.65 50.82
C HIS A 301 53.28 -45.49 49.30
N ILE A 302 52.24 -44.83 48.77
CA ILE A 302 52.12 -44.52 47.33
C ILE A 302 53.02 -43.36 46.88
N GLY A 303 53.64 -42.63 47.83
CA GLY A 303 54.65 -41.61 47.56
C GLY A 303 54.11 -40.24 47.15
N GLY A 304 52.82 -39.96 47.35
CA GLY A 304 52.17 -38.70 46.98
C GLY A 304 50.82 -38.89 46.28
N LEU A 305 50.23 -37.78 45.81
CA LEU A 305 48.98 -37.78 45.03
C LEU A 305 49.07 -36.76 43.91
N THR A 306 48.49 -37.09 42.76
CA THR A 306 48.38 -36.16 41.64
C THR A 306 46.91 -35.92 41.32
N PHE A 307 46.50 -34.65 41.32
CA PHE A 307 45.16 -34.25 40.88
C PHE A 307 45.22 -33.68 39.47
N ILE A 308 44.38 -34.23 38.60
CA ILE A 308 44.23 -33.77 37.23
C ILE A 308 42.83 -33.21 37.13
N MET A 309 42.74 -31.91 36.87
CA MET A 309 41.49 -31.17 36.88
C MET A 309 41.28 -30.52 35.53
N ALA A 310 40.04 -30.60 35.04
CA ALA A 310 39.58 -29.89 33.87
C ALA A 310 38.52 -28.88 34.29
N ARG A 311 38.63 -27.67 33.73
CA ARG A 311 37.70 -26.59 34.00
C ARG A 311 36.35 -26.88 33.32
N THR A 312 35.28 -26.59 34.05
CA THR A 312 33.92 -26.47 33.54
C THR A 312 33.52 -24.99 33.55
N SER A 313 32.43 -24.62 32.89
CA SER A 313 31.95 -23.24 32.81
C SER A 313 31.64 -22.61 34.17
N HIS A 314 31.37 -23.41 35.20
CA HIS A 314 30.95 -22.97 36.54
C HIS A 314 31.75 -23.63 37.68
N GLY A 315 32.90 -24.21 37.36
CA GLY A 315 33.71 -24.95 38.32
C GLY A 315 34.75 -25.85 37.68
N GLU A 316 34.91 -27.06 38.21
CA GLU A 316 35.84 -28.07 37.72
C GLU A 316 35.28 -29.49 37.87
N ILE A 317 35.81 -30.39 37.05
CA ILE A 317 35.81 -31.83 37.33
C ILE A 317 37.26 -32.29 37.44
N GLY A 318 37.52 -33.37 38.16
CA GLY A 318 38.87 -33.89 38.24
C GLY A 318 38.90 -35.32 38.73
N TYR A 319 40.07 -35.92 38.56
CA TYR A 319 40.38 -37.22 39.13
C TYR A 319 41.77 -37.25 39.75
N SER A 320 42.00 -38.26 40.60
CA SER A 320 43.27 -38.47 41.28
C SER A 320 44.00 -39.71 40.80
N LEU A 321 45.33 -39.60 40.73
CA LEU A 321 46.27 -40.69 40.52
C LEU A 321 47.18 -40.87 41.75
N PRO A 322 47.60 -42.11 42.05
CA PRO A 322 48.55 -42.39 43.13
C PRO A 322 49.96 -41.94 42.73
N GLY A 323 50.69 -41.32 43.68
CA GLY A 323 52.06 -40.84 43.47
C GLY A 323 52.15 -39.49 42.75
N VAL A 324 53.39 -39.07 42.44
CA VAL A 324 53.71 -37.80 41.76
C VAL A 324 53.88 -38.04 40.26
N VAL A 325 52.85 -37.71 39.48
CA VAL A 325 52.81 -37.88 38.02
C VAL A 325 52.86 -36.50 37.35
N ASN A 326 54.06 -36.06 36.98
CA ASN A 326 54.25 -34.72 36.41
C ASN A 326 53.73 -34.58 34.96
N ASN A 327 53.74 -35.67 34.18
CA ASN A 327 53.30 -35.69 32.79
C ASN A 327 52.32 -36.85 32.57
N PRO A 328 51.03 -36.68 32.94
CA PRO A 328 50.03 -37.71 32.68
C PRO A 328 49.82 -37.90 31.18
N PRO A 329 49.28 -39.06 30.74
CA PRO A 329 49.06 -39.34 29.32
C PRO A 329 48.20 -38.24 28.68
N LYS A 330 48.60 -37.76 27.50
CA LYS A 330 47.90 -36.67 26.83
C LYS A 330 46.45 -37.01 26.52
N GLU A 331 46.18 -38.26 26.15
CA GLU A 331 44.83 -38.76 25.86
C GLU A 331 43.90 -38.64 27.09
N ASP A 332 44.38 -38.96 28.29
CA ASP A 332 43.61 -38.84 29.54
C ASP A 332 43.19 -37.39 29.82
N ILE A 333 44.11 -36.44 29.59
CA ILE A 333 43.86 -35.00 29.74
C ILE A 333 42.84 -34.54 28.69
N GLU A 334 43.02 -34.94 27.44
CA GLU A 334 42.13 -34.58 26.33
C GLU A 334 40.70 -35.12 26.53
N ILE A 335 40.56 -36.36 27.00
CA ILE A 335 39.27 -36.96 27.33
C ILE A 335 38.64 -36.27 28.54
N LEU A 336 39.41 -35.95 29.59
CA LEU A 336 38.88 -35.22 30.74
C LEU A 336 38.32 -33.84 30.34
N VAL A 337 38.98 -33.13 29.42
CA VAL A 337 38.47 -31.87 28.86
C VAL A 337 37.16 -32.10 28.11
N GLN A 338 37.04 -33.19 27.36
CA GLN A 338 35.78 -33.52 26.67
C GLN A 338 34.67 -33.87 27.66
N PHE A 339 34.98 -34.59 28.74
CA PHE A 339 34.04 -34.91 29.82
C PHE A 339 33.59 -33.63 30.54
N ALA A 340 34.50 -32.68 30.79
CA ALA A 340 34.16 -31.39 31.39
C ALA A 340 33.18 -30.60 30.52
N LYS A 341 33.40 -30.59 29.21
CA LYS A 341 32.47 -29.99 28.23
C LYS A 341 31.12 -30.70 28.21
N ALA A 342 31.08 -32.03 28.33
CA ALA A 342 29.82 -32.77 28.41
C ALA A 342 29.08 -32.53 29.74
N PHE A 343 29.82 -32.39 30.84
CA PHE A 343 29.28 -32.13 32.18
C PHE A 343 28.71 -30.72 32.35
N ASP A 344 29.16 -29.74 31.56
CA ASP A 344 28.59 -28.39 31.55
C ASP A 344 27.07 -28.40 31.30
N LEU A 345 26.57 -29.35 30.50
CA LEU A 345 25.14 -29.53 30.29
C LEU A 345 24.41 -29.92 31.59
N ALA A 346 25.01 -30.77 32.42
CA ALA A 346 24.46 -31.19 33.71
C ALA A 346 24.44 -30.02 34.70
N HIS A 347 25.51 -29.22 34.73
CA HIS A 347 25.60 -28.04 35.58
C HIS A 347 24.55 -27.00 35.19
N GLN A 348 24.40 -26.72 33.89
CA GLN A 348 23.37 -25.81 33.41
C GLN A 348 21.97 -26.30 33.81
N ARG A 349 21.70 -27.61 33.67
CA ARG A 349 20.42 -28.20 34.06
C ARG A 349 20.16 -28.10 35.57
N PHE A 350 21.18 -28.27 36.40
CA PHE A 350 21.09 -28.09 37.85
C PHE A 350 20.66 -26.65 38.23
N LEU A 351 21.30 -25.64 37.64
CA LEU A 351 20.96 -24.23 37.88
C LEU A 351 19.55 -23.89 37.40
N ASP A 352 19.15 -24.43 36.24
CA ASP A 352 17.80 -24.26 35.70
C ASP A 352 16.74 -24.87 36.62
N LEU A 353 16.99 -26.04 37.19
CA LEU A 353 16.06 -26.71 38.12
C LEU A 353 15.93 -25.94 39.46
N GLN A 354 17.02 -25.46 40.06
CA GLN A 354 16.94 -24.62 41.27
C GLN A 354 16.18 -23.31 41.01
N LYS A 355 16.41 -22.70 39.84
CA LYS A 355 15.67 -21.51 39.42
C LYS A 355 14.19 -21.82 39.25
N SER A 356 13.85 -22.97 38.66
CA SER A 356 12.47 -23.43 38.48
C SER A 356 11.75 -23.65 39.81
N GLU A 357 12.39 -24.25 40.81
CA GLU A 357 11.79 -24.44 42.15
C GLU A 357 11.49 -23.10 42.85
N ARG A 358 12.44 -22.15 42.82
CA ARG A 358 12.22 -20.81 43.38
C ARG A 358 11.09 -20.08 42.65
N GLN A 359 11.04 -20.19 41.32
CA GLN A 359 9.95 -19.63 40.52
C GLN A 359 8.60 -20.28 40.86
N ALA A 360 8.54 -21.60 41.04
CA ALA A 360 7.30 -22.29 41.40
C ALA A 360 6.75 -21.81 42.76
N ARG A 361 7.63 -21.58 43.74
CA ARG A 361 7.23 -21.03 45.04
C ARG A 361 6.72 -19.59 44.93
N GLU A 362 7.37 -18.77 44.12
CA GLU A 362 6.94 -17.40 43.85
C GLU A 362 5.59 -17.36 43.12
N VAL A 363 5.36 -18.28 42.17
CA VAL A 363 4.09 -18.45 41.47
C VAL A 363 2.97 -18.84 42.44
N GLN A 364 3.22 -19.69 43.45
CA GLN A 364 2.23 -20.01 44.47
C GLN A 364 1.81 -18.78 45.29
N ILE A 365 2.77 -17.92 45.66
CA ILE A 365 2.48 -16.67 46.40
C ILE A 365 1.68 -15.70 45.52
N GLU A 366 2.07 -15.52 44.26
CA GLU A 366 1.32 -14.69 43.31
C GLU A 366 -0.09 -15.24 43.05
N LEU A 367 -0.26 -16.56 42.95
CA LEU A 367 -1.59 -17.18 42.78
C LEU A 367 -2.49 -16.93 44.00
N ALA A 368 -1.93 -17.01 45.22
CA ALA A 368 -2.66 -16.73 46.45
C ALA A 368 -3.08 -15.25 46.53
N LEU A 369 -2.18 -14.32 46.16
CA LEU A 369 -2.48 -12.89 46.05
C LEU A 369 -3.53 -12.61 44.97
N GLU A 370 -3.46 -13.28 43.83
CA GLU A 370 -4.40 -13.11 42.72
C GLU A 370 -5.79 -13.66 43.06
N LYS A 371 -5.91 -14.76 43.82
CA LYS A 371 -7.21 -15.24 44.30
C LYS A 371 -7.91 -14.20 45.19
N VAL A 372 -7.15 -13.57 46.10
CA VAL A 372 -7.68 -12.48 46.94
C VAL A 372 -8.05 -11.27 46.09
N ARG A 373 -7.19 -10.88 45.13
CA ARG A 373 -7.48 -9.78 44.19
C ARG A 373 -8.75 -10.06 43.37
N SER A 374 -8.86 -11.24 42.79
CA SER A 374 -9.98 -11.68 41.97
C SER A 374 -11.30 -11.69 42.74
N ARG A 375 -11.32 -12.26 43.96
CA ARG A 375 -12.52 -12.23 44.79
C ARG A 375 -12.94 -10.81 45.11
N THR A 376 -11.98 -9.97 45.46
CA THR A 376 -12.25 -8.57 45.82
C THR A 376 -12.68 -7.73 44.60
N MET A 377 -12.19 -8.05 43.39
CA MET A 377 -12.64 -7.45 42.13
C MET A 377 -14.03 -7.92 41.69
N ALA A 378 -14.46 -9.10 42.12
CA ALA A 378 -15.77 -9.65 41.80
C ALA A 378 -16.90 -9.09 42.69
N MET A 379 -16.55 -8.29 43.71
CA MET A 379 -17.51 -7.74 44.66
C MET A 379 -18.44 -6.74 44.00
N GLN A 380 -19.74 -6.88 44.21
CA GLN A 380 -20.76 -5.95 43.69
C GLN A 380 -21.42 -5.13 44.80
N HIS A 381 -21.43 -5.62 46.04
CA HIS A 381 -22.06 -4.95 47.16
C HIS A 381 -21.14 -4.82 48.39
N SER A 382 -21.42 -3.83 49.25
CA SER A 382 -20.57 -3.49 50.40
C SER A 382 -20.57 -4.53 51.52
N ASP A 383 -21.59 -5.40 51.57
CA ASP A 383 -21.73 -6.51 52.50
C ASP A 383 -20.85 -7.72 52.14
N GLU A 384 -20.35 -7.81 50.90
CA GLU A 384 -19.43 -8.87 50.44
C GLU A 384 -18.00 -8.75 51.03
N LEU A 385 -17.68 -7.63 51.70
CA LEU A 385 -16.37 -7.36 52.33
C LEU A 385 -15.99 -8.43 53.37
N ALA A 386 -16.97 -9.04 54.02
CA ALA A 386 -16.77 -10.10 55.00
C ALA A 386 -16.14 -11.37 54.42
N GLU A 387 -16.48 -11.71 53.17
CA GLU A 387 -15.99 -12.92 52.52
C GLU A 387 -14.52 -12.82 52.12
N THR A 388 -14.07 -11.60 51.82
CA THR A 388 -12.65 -11.30 51.54
C THR A 388 -11.78 -11.52 52.77
N SER A 389 -12.28 -11.23 53.98
CA SER A 389 -11.57 -11.51 55.25
C SER A 389 -11.30 -13.01 55.42
N PHE A 390 -12.28 -13.86 55.10
CA PHE A 390 -12.15 -15.32 55.21
C PHE A 390 -11.19 -15.90 54.17
N LEU A 391 -11.25 -15.39 52.94
CA LEU A 391 -10.34 -15.80 51.88
C LEU A 391 -8.89 -15.43 52.21
N LEU A 392 -8.65 -14.24 52.76
CA LEU A 392 -7.33 -13.80 53.21
C LEU A 392 -6.72 -14.80 54.21
N ASP A 393 -7.46 -15.19 55.24
CA ASP A 393 -7.00 -16.17 56.23
C ASP A 393 -6.70 -17.53 55.59
N THR A 394 -7.57 -18.00 54.71
CA THR A 394 -7.40 -19.29 54.01
C THR A 394 -6.13 -19.31 53.16
N GLN A 395 -5.89 -18.25 52.37
CA GLN A 395 -4.73 -18.20 51.46
C GLN A 395 -3.40 -18.08 52.20
N VAL A 396 -3.36 -17.41 53.36
CA VAL A 396 -2.15 -17.38 54.19
C VAL A 396 -1.84 -18.75 54.79
N ARG A 397 -2.86 -19.52 55.19
CA ARG A 397 -2.70 -20.90 55.68
C ARG A 397 -2.22 -21.86 54.59
N ASP A 398 -2.75 -21.76 53.36
CA ASP A 398 -2.32 -22.57 52.20
C ASP A 398 -0.83 -22.39 51.85
N LEU A 399 -0.25 -21.23 52.18
CA LEU A 399 1.19 -20.97 52.01
C LEU A 399 2.07 -21.63 53.09
N GLY A 400 1.46 -22.32 54.06
CA GLY A 400 2.13 -23.02 55.15
C GLY A 400 2.38 -22.16 56.41
N ILE A 401 1.73 -20.99 56.51
CA ILE A 401 1.84 -20.10 57.67
C ILE A 401 0.69 -20.41 58.64
N LYS A 402 1.02 -20.79 59.88
CA LYS A 402 0.01 -21.14 60.89
C LYS A 402 -0.57 -19.89 61.56
N THR A 403 -1.70 -19.40 61.08
CA THR A 403 -2.47 -18.30 61.69
C THR A 403 -3.60 -18.82 62.58
N ARG A 404 -3.96 -18.05 63.60
CA ARG A 404 -5.14 -18.29 64.47
C ARG A 404 -6.38 -17.53 64.00
N GLY A 405 -6.17 -16.42 63.32
CA GLY A 405 -7.21 -15.60 62.71
C GLY A 405 -6.60 -14.40 62.02
N CYS A 406 -7.38 -13.80 61.13
CA CYS A 406 -7.01 -12.60 60.39
C CYS A 406 -8.16 -11.60 60.46
N ALA A 407 -7.83 -10.30 60.43
CA ALA A 407 -8.83 -9.26 60.30
C ALA A 407 -8.34 -8.15 59.37
N PHE A 408 -9.29 -7.33 58.92
CA PHE A 408 -8.96 -6.02 58.38
C PHE A 408 -9.83 -4.96 59.04
N ASN A 409 -9.23 -3.79 59.25
CA ASN A 409 -9.81 -2.66 59.96
C ASN A 409 -9.80 -1.44 59.04
N ILE A 410 -10.92 -0.73 58.92
CA ILE A 410 -11.06 0.47 58.07
C ILE A 410 -11.43 1.68 58.93
N TYR A 411 -10.65 2.76 58.80
CA TYR A 411 -10.84 3.98 59.57
C TYR A 411 -12.09 4.76 59.13
N ASN A 412 -12.95 5.11 60.09
CA ASN A 412 -14.07 6.03 59.90
C ASN A 412 -13.72 7.43 60.45
N LYS A 413 -14.71 8.31 60.60
CA LYS A 413 -14.49 9.66 61.15
C LYS A 413 -14.14 9.64 62.65
N ASN A 414 -14.83 8.85 63.46
CA ASN A 414 -14.69 8.83 64.93
C ASN A 414 -14.27 7.47 65.52
N ASP A 415 -14.44 6.38 64.77
CA ASP A 415 -14.11 4.99 65.12
C ASP A 415 -13.47 4.29 63.90
N SER A 416 -13.46 2.97 63.89
CA SER A 416 -13.13 2.14 62.73
C SER A 416 -14.04 0.91 62.68
N THR A 417 -14.21 0.34 61.49
CA THR A 417 -14.98 -0.91 61.31
C THR A 417 -14.01 -2.08 61.10
N GLU A 418 -14.25 -3.22 61.75
CA GLU A 418 -13.41 -4.42 61.65
C GLU A 418 -14.17 -5.65 61.15
N TRP A 419 -13.49 -6.43 60.30
CA TRP A 419 -13.95 -7.69 59.73
C TRP A 419 -12.97 -8.80 60.11
N PHE A 420 -13.34 -9.64 61.08
CA PHE A 420 -12.50 -10.72 61.58
C PHE A 420 -12.96 -12.08 61.05
N SER A 421 -11.98 -12.90 60.66
CA SER A 421 -12.18 -14.28 60.22
C SER A 421 -11.17 -15.23 60.87
N SER A 422 -11.57 -16.48 61.05
CA SER A 422 -10.71 -17.57 61.51
C SER A 422 -11.08 -18.88 60.80
N GLU A 423 -10.43 -19.97 61.18
CA GLU A 423 -10.80 -21.33 60.72
C GLU A 423 -12.28 -21.68 61.01
N GLN A 424 -12.90 -21.05 62.01
CA GLN A 424 -14.31 -21.26 62.36
C GLN A 424 -15.29 -20.43 61.52
N GLY A 425 -14.81 -19.56 60.63
CA GLY A 425 -15.62 -18.70 59.77
C GLY A 425 -15.44 -17.19 60.02
N THR A 426 -16.24 -16.38 59.34
CA THR A 426 -16.29 -14.92 59.49
C THR A 426 -17.26 -14.51 60.60
N MET A 427 -16.86 -13.55 61.42
CA MET A 427 -17.76 -12.93 62.41
C MET A 427 -18.53 -11.75 61.81
N PRO A 428 -19.71 -11.40 62.36
CA PRO A 428 -20.37 -10.15 61.99
C PRO A 428 -19.45 -8.95 62.22
N THR A 429 -19.60 -7.93 61.38
CA THR A 429 -18.78 -6.72 61.46
C THR A 429 -19.04 -5.97 62.76
N TYR A 430 -18.01 -5.34 63.30
CA TYR A 430 -18.11 -4.58 64.54
C TYR A 430 -17.30 -3.29 64.48
N GLN A 431 -17.68 -2.33 65.33
CA GLN A 431 -16.98 -1.05 65.45
C GLN A 431 -15.89 -1.18 66.51
N THR A 432 -14.67 -0.82 66.16
CA THR A 432 -13.53 -0.74 67.09
C THR A 432 -13.38 0.69 67.59
N PRO A 433 -13.43 0.92 68.92
CA PRO A 433 -13.28 2.25 69.50
C PRO A 433 -11.84 2.75 69.42
N ARG A 434 -11.63 4.06 69.48
CA ARG A 434 -10.27 4.68 69.50
C ARG A 434 -9.70 4.73 70.91
N GLU A 435 -9.56 3.59 71.55
CA GLU A 435 -9.00 3.44 72.91
C GLU A 435 -8.16 2.15 73.01
N ASN A 436 -7.35 2.04 74.08
CA ASN A 436 -6.50 0.87 74.36
C ASN A 436 -5.69 0.38 73.13
N ILE A 437 -5.76 -0.91 72.83
CA ILE A 437 -4.97 -1.53 71.76
C ILE A 437 -5.35 -1.00 70.37
N PHE A 438 -6.61 -0.64 70.15
CA PHE A 438 -7.06 -0.09 68.87
C PHE A 438 -6.58 1.36 68.66
N LEU A 439 -6.42 2.15 69.73
CA LEU A 439 -5.77 3.45 69.68
C LEU A 439 -4.28 3.33 69.34
N GLU A 440 -3.59 2.40 70.00
CA GLU A 440 -2.18 2.10 69.68
C GLU A 440 -2.01 1.73 68.20
N TYR A 441 -2.86 0.83 67.69
CA TYR A 441 -2.81 0.45 66.26
C TYR A 441 -3.11 1.64 65.34
N TYR A 442 -4.10 2.47 65.65
CA TYR A 442 -4.43 3.66 64.87
C TYR A 442 -3.29 4.68 64.83
N ASP A 443 -2.73 5.04 65.99
CA ASP A 443 -1.67 6.05 66.11
C ASP A 443 -0.39 5.61 65.38
N ILE A 444 -0.03 4.33 65.52
CA ILE A 444 1.11 3.76 64.78
C ILE A 444 0.85 3.77 63.28
N GLY A 445 -0.36 3.41 62.82
CA GLY A 445 -0.71 3.51 61.41
C GLY A 445 -0.66 4.95 60.88
N LYS A 446 -1.07 5.94 61.68
CA LYS A 446 -1.00 7.37 61.32
C LYS A 446 0.43 7.91 61.31
N SER A 447 1.35 7.30 62.06
CA SER A 447 2.78 7.64 62.03
C SER A 447 3.49 7.22 60.73
N GLY A 448 2.85 6.39 59.89
CA GLY A 448 3.37 5.95 58.59
C GLY A 448 4.23 4.68 58.63
N GLN A 449 4.22 3.95 59.75
CA GLN A 449 4.83 2.61 59.80
C GLN A 449 4.11 1.62 58.89
N THR A 450 4.84 0.66 58.32
CA THR A 450 4.29 -0.35 57.40
C THR A 450 3.90 -1.65 58.09
N ILE A 451 4.50 -1.94 59.24
CA ILE A 451 4.23 -3.14 60.04
C ILE A 451 4.47 -2.81 61.51
N HIS A 452 3.59 -3.29 62.37
CA HIS A 452 3.75 -3.31 63.82
C HIS A 452 3.56 -4.75 64.33
N ILE A 453 4.44 -5.18 65.24
CA ILE A 453 4.39 -6.51 65.82
C ILE A 453 4.18 -6.35 67.32
N LYS A 454 3.02 -6.82 67.81
CA LYS A 454 2.67 -6.77 69.21
C LYS A 454 2.67 -8.18 69.78
N ASN A 455 3.59 -8.44 70.71
CA ASN A 455 3.65 -9.69 71.46
C ASN A 455 2.84 -9.54 72.75
N PHE A 456 1.90 -10.44 72.97
CA PHE A 456 1.15 -10.57 74.21
C PHE A 456 1.61 -11.83 74.94
N GLU A 457 2.17 -11.68 76.14
CA GLU A 457 2.65 -12.81 76.93
C GLU A 457 1.99 -12.88 78.33
N GLY A 458 1.63 -14.10 78.75
CA GLY A 458 1.13 -14.39 80.09
C GLY A 458 -0.05 -13.51 80.54
N ARG A 459 0.15 -12.72 81.60
CA ARG A 459 -0.92 -11.86 82.17
C ARG A 459 -1.35 -10.72 81.24
N GLU A 460 -0.48 -10.28 80.33
CA GLU A 460 -0.83 -9.24 79.35
C GLU A 460 -1.82 -9.78 78.32
N CYS A 461 -1.63 -11.02 77.86
CA CYS A 461 -2.55 -11.70 76.97
C CYS A 461 -3.93 -11.89 77.62
N ALA A 462 -3.98 -12.31 78.90
CA ALA A 462 -5.25 -12.44 79.63
C ALA A 462 -6.01 -11.11 79.72
N LYS A 463 -5.34 -9.99 80.05
CA LYS A 463 -5.95 -8.65 80.11
C LYS A 463 -6.44 -8.17 78.75
N HIS A 464 -5.70 -8.46 77.67
CA HIS A 464 -6.14 -8.14 76.31
C HIS A 464 -7.47 -8.84 75.99
N TYR A 465 -7.60 -10.13 76.30
CA TYR A 465 -8.85 -10.86 76.09
C TYR A 465 -10.00 -10.40 77.00
N GLU A 466 -9.72 -9.98 78.24
CA GLU A 466 -10.73 -9.36 79.11
C GLU A 466 -11.28 -8.06 78.51
N TYR A 467 -10.41 -7.22 77.94
CA TYR A 467 -10.82 -6.02 77.23
C TYR A 467 -11.59 -6.35 75.93
N MET A 468 -11.13 -7.32 75.14
CA MET A 468 -11.85 -7.73 73.93
C MET A 468 -13.25 -8.26 74.24
N CYS A 469 -13.49 -8.82 75.43
CA CYS A 469 -14.83 -9.22 75.90
C CYS A 469 -15.78 -8.03 76.15
N THR A 470 -15.29 -6.79 76.25
CA THR A 470 -16.15 -5.60 76.46
C THR A 470 -16.61 -4.95 75.16
N ILE A 471 -16.11 -5.37 74.00
CA ILE A 471 -16.45 -4.79 72.70
C ILE A 471 -17.79 -5.39 72.20
N PRO A 472 -18.78 -4.59 71.77
CA PRO A 472 -20.03 -5.10 71.21
C PRO A 472 -19.79 -6.05 70.02
N VAL A 473 -20.60 -7.11 69.88
CA VAL A 473 -20.48 -8.17 68.86
C VAL A 473 -19.27 -9.10 69.07
N MET A 474 -18.05 -8.57 69.19
CA MET A 474 -16.84 -9.37 69.42
C MET A 474 -16.82 -9.99 70.83
N GLY A 475 -17.23 -9.23 71.83
CA GLY A 475 -17.31 -9.68 73.21
C GLY A 475 -18.34 -10.79 73.40
N ASP A 476 -19.51 -10.68 72.76
CA ASP A 476 -20.52 -11.73 72.78
C ASP A 476 -19.99 -13.05 72.18
N ALA A 477 -19.17 -12.97 71.13
CA ALA A 477 -18.54 -14.15 70.51
C ALA A 477 -17.48 -14.79 71.43
N LEU A 478 -16.62 -13.97 72.06
CA LEU A 478 -15.59 -14.46 72.99
C LEU A 478 -16.16 -15.03 74.30
N ILE A 479 -17.23 -14.43 74.83
CA ILE A 479 -17.94 -14.92 76.01
C ILE A 479 -18.56 -16.29 75.72
N LYS A 480 -19.25 -16.43 74.58
CA LYS A 480 -19.80 -17.73 74.13
C LYS A 480 -18.72 -18.80 73.94
N LEU A 481 -17.54 -18.43 73.43
CA LEU A 481 -16.40 -19.35 73.31
C LEU A 481 -15.95 -19.89 74.68
N LYS A 482 -15.93 -19.03 75.71
CA LYS A 482 -15.57 -19.40 77.09
C LYS A 482 -16.65 -20.25 77.75
N GLU A 483 -17.93 -19.95 77.52
CA GLU A 483 -19.08 -20.74 78.01
C GLU A 483 -19.12 -22.15 77.41
N ASN A 484 -18.68 -22.31 76.15
CA ASN A 484 -18.57 -23.60 75.46
C ASN A 484 -17.29 -24.39 75.81
N GLY A 485 -16.54 -24.00 76.84
CA GLY A 485 -15.35 -24.71 77.31
C GLY A 485 -14.05 -24.37 76.57
N GLY A 486 -14.04 -23.34 75.71
CA GLY A 486 -12.83 -22.84 75.06
C GLY A 486 -11.93 -22.02 75.99
N SER A 487 -10.61 -22.10 75.80
CA SER A 487 -9.62 -21.31 76.55
C SER A 487 -8.93 -20.27 75.66
N PHE A 488 -8.61 -19.11 76.21
CA PHE A 488 -7.75 -18.12 75.56
C PHE A 488 -6.28 -18.58 75.61
N PRO A 489 -5.45 -18.22 74.61
CA PRO A 489 -4.06 -18.64 74.58
C PRO A 489 -3.28 -17.96 75.71
N ALA A 490 -2.20 -18.62 76.14
CA ALA A 490 -1.28 -18.02 77.10
C ALA A 490 -0.45 -16.89 76.46
N ASN A 491 -0.13 -17.02 75.16
CA ASN A 491 0.65 -16.05 74.40
C ASN A 491 0.08 -15.89 72.98
N GLN A 492 0.24 -14.69 72.40
CA GLN A 492 -0.19 -14.35 71.05
C GLN A 492 0.72 -13.29 70.42
N ILE A 493 0.91 -13.34 69.11
CA ILE A 493 1.63 -12.33 68.35
C ILE A 493 0.72 -11.75 67.26
N ASP A 494 0.49 -10.45 67.33
CA ASP A 494 -0.28 -9.69 66.37
C ASP A 494 0.65 -8.99 65.38
N HIS A 495 0.49 -9.33 64.10
CA HIS A 495 1.20 -8.72 62.98
C HIS A 495 0.25 -7.75 62.28
N VAL A 496 0.38 -6.48 62.60
CA VAL A 496 -0.47 -5.39 62.08
C VAL A 496 0.21 -4.76 60.87
N ILE A 497 -0.39 -4.88 59.69
CA ILE A 497 0.16 -4.40 58.44
C ILE A 497 -0.68 -3.24 57.93
N TYR A 498 -0.09 -2.05 57.87
CA TYR A 498 -0.83 -0.84 57.55
C TYR A 498 -0.98 -0.61 56.05
N PHE A 499 -2.12 -0.06 55.68
CA PHE A 499 -2.40 0.47 54.35
C PHE A 499 -3.15 1.79 54.45
N LYS A 500 -3.33 2.49 53.32
CA LYS A 500 -3.86 3.86 53.28
C LYS A 500 -5.15 4.11 54.07
N TYR A 501 -6.06 3.13 54.11
CA TYR A 501 -7.39 3.27 54.71
C TYR A 501 -7.53 2.58 56.08
N GLY A 502 -6.48 1.90 56.56
CA GLY A 502 -6.61 1.02 57.72
C GLY A 502 -5.44 0.05 57.90
N TYR A 503 -5.71 -1.15 58.43
CA TYR A 503 -4.69 -2.19 58.59
C TYR A 503 -5.25 -3.61 58.41
N LEU A 504 -4.38 -4.55 58.01
CA LEU A 504 -4.60 -5.98 58.13
C LEU A 504 -3.99 -6.48 59.43
N LEU A 505 -4.64 -7.40 60.10
CA LEU A 505 -4.17 -8.05 61.32
C LEU A 505 -4.01 -9.54 61.05
N PHE A 506 -2.81 -10.09 61.29
CA PHE A 506 -2.55 -11.53 61.28
C PHE A 506 -2.16 -11.98 62.68
N ILE A 507 -2.84 -12.97 63.22
CA ILE A 507 -2.60 -13.46 64.59
C ILE A 507 -1.89 -14.82 64.53
N THR A 508 -0.75 -14.94 65.22
CA THR A 508 0.06 -16.18 65.26
C THR A 508 0.44 -16.55 66.69
N LEU A 509 0.82 -17.82 66.92
CA LEU A 509 1.29 -18.32 68.21
C LEU A 509 2.82 -18.46 68.30
N GLU A 510 3.52 -18.42 67.15
CA GLU A 510 4.97 -18.56 67.04
C GLU A 510 5.55 -17.42 66.16
N SER A 511 6.85 -17.15 66.29
CA SER A 511 7.53 -16.13 65.49
C SER A 511 7.67 -16.56 64.03
N VAL A 512 7.23 -15.71 63.09
CA VAL A 512 7.21 -16.00 61.64
C VAL A 512 7.94 -14.93 60.79
N PRO A 513 9.24 -14.65 61.04
CA PRO A 513 9.94 -13.55 60.37
C PRO A 513 10.01 -13.68 58.84
N LYS A 514 10.02 -14.92 58.32
CA LYS A 514 10.01 -15.20 56.87
C LYS A 514 8.65 -14.89 56.22
N ALA A 515 7.57 -14.73 56.99
CA ALA A 515 6.22 -14.43 56.49
C ALA A 515 5.91 -12.93 56.40
N HIS A 516 6.71 -12.06 57.03
CA HIS A 516 6.43 -10.62 57.07
C HIS A 516 6.37 -9.98 55.67
N ASP A 517 7.23 -10.42 54.75
CA ASP A 517 7.21 -9.94 53.36
C ASP A 517 5.88 -10.33 52.65
N ILE A 518 5.43 -11.55 52.88
CA ILE A 518 4.17 -12.07 52.35
C ILE A 518 2.99 -11.25 52.91
N PHE A 519 2.94 -10.97 54.22
CA PHE A 519 1.88 -10.16 54.82
C PHE A 519 1.81 -8.73 54.25
N LYS A 520 2.97 -8.10 54.01
CA LYS A 520 3.05 -6.78 53.35
C LYS A 520 2.49 -6.81 51.93
N ARG A 521 2.74 -7.89 51.18
CA ARG A 521 2.18 -8.06 49.82
C ARG A 521 0.67 -8.21 49.85
N PHE A 522 0.11 -8.97 50.79
CA PHE A 522 -1.35 -9.07 50.98
C PHE A 522 -1.99 -7.71 51.31
N ALA A 523 -1.39 -6.92 52.22
CA ALA A 523 -1.90 -5.59 52.55
C ALA A 523 -1.90 -4.64 51.34
N LYS A 524 -0.85 -4.68 50.52
CA LYS A 524 -0.77 -3.87 49.29
C LYS A 524 -1.84 -4.25 48.26
N VAL A 525 -2.08 -5.55 48.07
CA VAL A 525 -3.13 -6.03 47.14
C VAL A 525 -4.52 -5.66 47.65
N PHE A 526 -4.75 -5.78 48.96
CA PHE A 526 -6.00 -5.37 49.58
C PHE A 526 -6.23 -3.85 49.42
N GLU A 527 -5.22 -3.01 49.64
CA GLU A 527 -5.31 -1.55 49.45
C GLU A 527 -5.72 -1.17 48.02
N GLN A 528 -5.06 -1.77 47.02
CA GLN A 528 -5.37 -1.51 45.61
C GLN A 528 -6.82 -1.86 45.29
N THR A 529 -7.29 -2.99 45.80
CA THR A 529 -8.63 -3.46 45.47
C THR A 529 -9.72 -2.70 46.23
N TYR A 530 -9.45 -2.30 47.48
CA TYR A 530 -10.33 -1.41 48.23
C TYR A 530 -10.41 0.00 47.61
N THR A 531 -9.31 0.50 47.04
CA THR A 531 -9.33 1.75 46.24
C THR A 531 -10.23 1.59 45.02
N ARG A 532 -10.14 0.46 44.31
CA ARG A 532 -10.99 0.17 43.14
C ARG A 532 -12.47 0.04 43.49
N PHE A 533 -12.79 -0.52 44.66
CA PHE A 533 -14.15 -0.57 45.18
C PHE A 533 -14.72 0.85 45.41
N LEU A 534 -13.93 1.76 46.00
CA LEU A 534 -14.33 3.16 46.15
C LEU A 534 -14.55 3.85 44.79
N ASP A 535 -13.72 3.54 43.80
CA ASP A 535 -13.91 4.02 42.42
C ASP A 535 -15.17 3.44 41.77
N LEU A 536 -15.50 2.17 42.01
CA LEU A 536 -16.73 1.53 41.52
C LEU A 536 -17.98 2.19 42.10
N LYS A 537 -18.02 2.45 43.41
CA LYS A 537 -19.13 3.17 44.04
C LYS A 537 -19.34 4.56 43.43
N LYS A 538 -18.24 5.25 43.09
CA LYS A 538 -18.28 6.52 42.36
C LYS A 538 -18.75 6.33 40.91
N ALA A 539 -18.34 5.25 40.26
CA ALA A 539 -18.75 4.91 38.89
C ALA A 539 -20.24 4.53 38.81
N GLU A 540 -20.82 3.90 39.82
CA GLU A 540 -22.26 3.60 39.89
C GLU A 540 -23.10 4.87 40.01
N GLU A 541 -22.68 5.80 40.86
CA GLU A 541 -23.33 7.11 40.98
C GLU A 541 -23.21 7.91 39.68
N GLN A 542 -22.05 7.84 39.01
CA GLN A 542 -21.87 8.38 37.67
C GLN A 542 -22.71 7.65 36.61
N ALA A 543 -22.88 6.33 36.70
CA ALA A 543 -23.67 5.54 35.77
C ALA A 543 -25.16 5.87 35.91
N ARG A 544 -25.64 6.09 37.14
CA ARG A 544 -27.01 6.55 37.40
C ARG A 544 -27.24 7.95 36.82
N GLU A 545 -26.30 8.86 36.99
CA GLU A 545 -26.37 10.20 36.38
C GLU A 545 -26.31 10.12 34.84
N ALA A 546 -25.47 9.24 34.29
CA ALA A 546 -25.39 8.99 32.85
C ALA A 546 -26.68 8.38 32.30
N GLN A 547 -27.39 7.53 33.05
CA GLN A 547 -28.72 7.04 32.66
C GLN A 547 -29.75 8.17 32.60
N ILE A 548 -29.72 9.10 33.56
CA ILE A 548 -30.60 10.28 33.56
C ILE A 548 -30.30 11.19 32.37
N GLU A 549 -29.03 11.49 32.11
CA GLU A 549 -28.64 12.26 30.92
C GLU A 549 -28.97 11.53 29.61
N TYR A 550 -28.80 10.20 29.53
CA TYR A 550 -29.21 9.42 28.37
C TYR A 550 -30.71 9.50 28.11
N ALA A 551 -31.51 9.42 29.17
CA ALA A 551 -32.97 9.55 29.09
C ALA A 551 -33.38 10.95 28.62
N LEU A 552 -32.76 12.01 29.15
CA LEU A 552 -32.98 13.39 28.69
C LEU A 552 -32.53 13.58 27.23
N GLU A 553 -31.39 13.01 26.84
CA GLU A 553 -30.84 13.10 25.50
C GLU A 553 -31.69 12.34 24.48
N LYS A 554 -32.30 11.21 24.86
CA LYS A 554 -33.30 10.54 24.01
C LYS A 554 -34.47 11.44 23.66
N VAL A 555 -35.00 12.18 24.65
CA VAL A 555 -36.07 13.14 24.42
C VAL A 555 -35.58 14.28 23.53
N ARG A 556 -34.41 14.87 23.81
CA ARG A 556 -33.81 15.90 22.94
C ARG A 556 -33.57 15.40 21.52
N SER A 557 -33.12 14.17 21.36
CA SER A 557 -32.86 13.55 20.06
C SER A 557 -34.16 13.37 19.28
N ARG A 558 -35.23 12.87 19.93
CA ARG A 558 -36.56 12.80 19.30
C ARG A 558 -37.04 14.18 18.86
N THR A 559 -36.86 15.19 19.72
CA THR A 559 -37.17 16.59 19.44
C THR A 559 -36.41 17.13 18.24
N MET A 560 -35.11 16.87 18.15
CA MET A 560 -34.29 17.28 17.01
C MET A 560 -34.68 16.52 15.72
N ALA A 561 -35.14 15.28 15.85
CA ALA A 561 -35.58 14.45 14.74
C ALA A 561 -36.97 14.83 14.20
N MET A 562 -37.76 15.64 14.93
CA MET A 562 -39.04 16.14 14.44
C MET A 562 -38.85 16.89 13.12
N GLN A 563 -39.56 16.45 12.08
CA GLN A 563 -39.58 17.08 10.76
C GLN A 563 -40.86 17.87 10.54
N HIS A 564 -41.95 17.44 11.18
CA HIS A 564 -43.26 18.05 11.04
C HIS A 564 -43.84 18.48 12.39
N SER A 565 -44.65 19.54 12.34
CA SER A 565 -45.28 20.09 13.54
C SER A 565 -46.32 19.15 14.18
N ASN A 566 -46.85 18.18 13.45
CA ASN A 566 -47.79 17.17 13.97
C ASN A 566 -47.13 16.06 14.81
N GLU A 567 -45.79 15.99 14.88
CA GLU A 567 -45.06 14.95 15.64
C GLU A 567 -44.92 15.27 17.15
N LEU A 568 -45.36 16.44 17.61
CA LEU A 568 -45.23 16.88 19.00
C LEU A 568 -45.86 15.90 20.03
N PRO A 569 -47.06 15.32 19.82
CA PRO A 569 -47.64 14.36 20.76
C PRO A 569 -46.81 13.08 20.92
N GLU A 570 -46.13 12.64 19.85
CA GLU A 570 -45.26 11.46 19.91
C GLU A 570 -43.96 11.77 20.67
N ALA A 571 -43.36 12.94 20.42
CA ALA A 571 -42.18 13.40 21.16
C ALA A 571 -42.47 13.57 22.67
N ALA A 572 -43.69 14.00 23.01
CA ALA A 572 -44.15 14.08 24.39
C ALA A 572 -44.37 12.69 25.04
N ASN A 573 -44.80 11.68 24.27
CA ASN A 573 -44.93 10.32 24.78
C ASN A 573 -43.57 9.71 25.14
N ASP A 574 -42.55 9.97 24.33
CA ASP A 574 -41.19 9.49 24.60
C ASP A 574 -40.65 10.05 25.92
N LEU A 575 -40.97 11.31 26.26
CA LEU A 575 -40.64 11.89 27.56
C LEU A 575 -41.22 11.06 28.72
N PHE A 576 -42.48 10.63 28.61
CA PHE A 576 -43.11 9.78 29.62
C PHE A 576 -42.43 8.41 29.72
N LEU A 577 -42.18 7.74 28.59
CA LEU A 577 -41.52 6.43 28.56
C LEU A 577 -40.11 6.48 29.16
N GLN A 578 -39.38 7.58 28.96
CA GLN A 578 -38.06 7.78 29.56
C GLN A 578 -38.12 7.96 31.08
N VAL A 579 -39.14 8.63 31.60
CA VAL A 579 -39.35 8.74 33.05
C VAL A 579 -39.63 7.37 33.69
N GLN A 580 -40.46 6.53 33.05
CA GLN A 580 -40.69 5.16 33.52
C GLN A 580 -39.42 4.29 33.43
N ALA A 581 -38.63 4.43 32.36
CA ALA A 581 -37.37 3.70 32.19
C ALA A 581 -36.32 4.00 33.27
N LEU A 582 -36.41 5.16 33.93
CA LEU A 582 -35.57 5.50 35.08
C LEU A 582 -36.02 4.84 36.40
N GLY A 583 -37.08 4.03 36.38
CA GLY A 583 -37.65 3.36 37.55
C GLY A 583 -38.51 4.28 38.42
N ILE A 584 -39.00 5.40 37.87
CA ILE A 584 -39.90 6.31 38.57
C ILE A 584 -41.34 5.81 38.37
N PRO A 585 -42.14 5.58 39.44
CA PRO A 585 -43.49 5.03 39.36
C PRO A 585 -44.53 6.10 38.94
N ALA A 586 -44.34 6.70 37.76
CA ALA A 586 -45.31 7.57 37.12
C ALA A 586 -46.24 6.75 36.22
N TRP A 587 -47.55 6.84 36.46
CA TRP A 587 -48.56 6.08 35.70
C TRP A 587 -49.18 6.92 34.58
N SER A 588 -49.10 8.26 34.69
CA SER A 588 -49.51 9.18 33.64
C SER A 588 -48.60 10.39 33.58
N ALA A 589 -48.27 10.86 32.38
CA ALA A 589 -47.63 12.16 32.18
C ALA A 589 -48.01 12.79 30.84
N GLY A 590 -47.83 14.10 30.74
CA GLY A 590 -48.14 14.82 29.51
C GLY A 590 -47.86 16.31 29.62
N TYR A 591 -48.32 17.05 28.62
CA TYR A 591 -48.18 18.50 28.58
C TYR A 591 -49.50 19.17 28.32
N CYS A 592 -49.64 20.39 28.83
CA CYS A 592 -50.83 21.21 28.70
C CYS A 592 -50.43 22.57 28.14
N THR A 593 -51.11 23.04 27.09
CA THR A 593 -50.83 24.33 26.43
C THR A 593 -51.94 25.33 26.68
N TRP A 594 -51.61 26.57 26.99
CA TRP A 594 -52.59 27.62 27.28
C TRP A 594 -53.33 28.11 26.02
N ASP A 595 -54.58 28.52 26.18
CA ASP A 595 -55.25 29.39 25.21
C ASP A 595 -54.81 30.86 25.35
N GLU A 596 -55.17 31.73 24.40
CA GLU A 596 -54.73 33.14 24.35
C GLU A 596 -55.05 33.92 25.63
N ASN A 597 -56.18 33.60 26.27
CA ASN A 597 -56.65 34.27 27.48
C ASN A 597 -56.20 33.59 28.78
N LYS A 598 -55.47 32.47 28.69
CA LYS A 598 -55.07 31.61 29.82
C LYS A 598 -56.25 31.28 30.74
N THR A 599 -57.40 30.97 30.16
CA THR A 599 -58.58 30.51 30.89
C THR A 599 -58.80 29.00 30.72
N ASN A 600 -58.26 28.42 29.65
CA ASN A 600 -58.25 26.99 29.40
C ASN A 600 -56.85 26.50 29.03
N ALA A 601 -56.60 25.21 29.26
CA ALA A 601 -55.44 24.51 28.75
C ALA A 601 -55.86 23.30 27.91
N THR A 602 -55.21 23.08 26.77
CA THR A 602 -55.35 21.85 26.00
C THR A 602 -54.36 20.82 26.53
N ALA A 603 -54.88 19.76 27.16
CA ALA A 603 -54.10 18.68 27.74
C ALA A 603 -53.84 17.58 26.71
N ASN A 604 -52.56 17.21 26.59
CA ASN A 604 -52.06 16.10 25.77
C ASN A 604 -51.35 15.12 26.71
N MET A 605 -52.07 14.07 27.09
CA MET A 605 -51.64 13.14 28.12
C MET A 605 -51.29 11.77 27.53
N SER A 606 -50.33 11.10 28.15
CA SER A 606 -50.05 9.69 27.98
C SER A 606 -50.26 8.98 29.30
N SER A 607 -51.05 7.91 29.30
CA SER A 607 -51.24 7.04 30.47
C SER A 607 -50.89 5.63 30.08
N GLU A 608 -50.09 4.96 30.91
CA GLU A 608 -49.57 3.61 30.64
C GLU A 608 -48.89 3.47 29.26
N GLY A 609 -48.31 4.56 28.75
CA GLY A 609 -47.53 4.60 27.51
C GLY A 609 -48.36 4.84 26.24
N VAL A 610 -49.66 5.08 26.40
CA VAL A 610 -50.61 5.32 25.29
C VAL A 610 -51.03 6.79 25.27
N VAL A 611 -50.81 7.44 24.12
CA VAL A 611 -51.24 8.83 23.88
C VAL A 611 -52.76 8.91 23.83
N GLN A 612 -53.33 9.78 24.66
CA GLN A 612 -54.76 10.04 24.73
C GLN A 612 -55.19 11.08 23.69
N LYS A 613 -56.49 11.11 23.36
CA LYS A 613 -57.05 12.21 22.56
C LYS A 613 -56.93 13.53 23.34
N PRO A 614 -56.50 14.63 22.70
CA PRO A 614 -56.39 15.91 23.38
C PRO A 614 -57.76 16.38 23.89
N PHE A 615 -57.78 16.98 25.08
CA PHE A 615 -58.99 17.54 25.68
C PHE A 615 -58.70 18.89 26.34
N VAL A 616 -59.74 19.71 26.49
CA VAL A 616 -59.62 21.06 27.05
C VAL A 616 -60.01 21.05 28.52
N LEU A 617 -59.14 21.60 29.37
CA LEU A 617 -59.33 21.77 30.81
C LEU A 617 -59.51 23.26 31.13
N PRO A 618 -60.57 23.66 31.84
CA PRO A 618 -60.62 24.99 32.43
C PRO A 618 -59.55 25.08 33.51
N ILE A 619 -58.76 26.14 33.48
CA ILE A 619 -57.70 26.37 34.48
C ILE A 619 -58.11 27.43 35.51
N VAL A 620 -59.29 28.03 35.34
CA VAL A 620 -59.92 29.01 36.23
C VAL A 620 -61.32 28.52 36.59
N GLY A 621 -61.66 28.43 37.88
CA GLY A 621 -63.00 28.05 38.35
C GLY A 621 -63.10 26.64 38.96
N VAL A 622 -64.15 25.90 38.61
CA VAL A 622 -64.51 24.60 39.23
C VAL A 622 -63.54 23.51 38.78
N GLY A 623 -62.90 22.80 39.73
CA GLY A 623 -61.90 21.76 39.47
C GLY A 623 -60.63 21.98 40.30
N TYR A 624 -59.48 21.52 39.78
CA TYR A 624 -58.15 21.80 40.34
C TYR A 624 -57.65 23.18 39.90
N ASP A 625 -57.20 24.02 40.84
CA ASP A 625 -56.73 25.38 40.56
C ASP A 625 -55.27 25.38 40.10
N PHE A 626 -55.07 25.17 38.79
CA PHE A 626 -53.75 25.25 38.15
C PHE A 626 -53.22 26.71 38.06
N GLN A 627 -54.06 27.71 38.31
CA GLN A 627 -53.75 29.13 38.13
C GLN A 627 -53.03 29.72 39.35
N LYS A 628 -53.40 29.33 40.57
CA LYS A 628 -52.82 29.89 41.80
C LYS A 628 -51.31 29.63 41.96
N PRO A 629 -50.75 28.44 41.69
CA PRO A 629 -49.31 28.25 41.70
C PRO A 629 -48.59 29.06 40.61
N LEU A 630 -49.21 29.23 39.44
CA LEU A 630 -48.71 30.04 38.34
C LEU A 630 -48.66 31.55 38.69
N GLN A 631 -49.71 32.08 39.31
CA GLN A 631 -49.77 33.48 39.79
C GLN A 631 -48.71 33.76 40.88
N ASN A 632 -48.32 32.75 41.65
CA ASN A 632 -47.27 32.84 42.66
C ASN A 632 -45.84 32.69 42.07
N GLY A 633 -45.70 32.53 40.75
CA GLY A 633 -44.41 32.40 40.07
C GLY A 633 -43.70 31.06 40.30
N ALA A 634 -44.43 29.99 40.63
CA ALA A 634 -43.82 28.68 40.84
C ALA A 634 -43.35 28.07 39.51
N SER A 635 -42.09 27.63 39.44
CA SER A 635 -41.56 26.85 38.31
C SER A 635 -41.81 25.35 38.45
N PHE A 636 -42.06 24.89 39.68
CA PHE A 636 -42.39 23.51 40.01
C PHE A 636 -43.35 23.47 41.18
N HIS A 637 -44.40 22.65 41.07
CA HIS A 637 -45.42 22.48 42.10
C HIS A 637 -45.71 20.99 42.31
N ILE A 638 -45.89 20.59 43.58
CA ILE A 638 -46.31 19.25 43.96
C ILE A 638 -47.63 19.40 44.71
N ASP A 639 -48.61 18.59 44.36
CA ASP A 639 -49.86 18.53 45.08
C ASP A 639 -50.36 17.10 45.25
N GLU A 640 -50.78 16.78 46.46
CA GLU A 640 -51.23 15.44 46.85
C GLU A 640 -52.75 15.45 46.97
N LEU A 641 -53.43 14.62 46.18
CA LEU A 641 -54.88 14.50 46.17
C LEU A 641 -55.31 13.11 46.65
N GLY A 642 -55.98 13.08 47.80
CA GLY A 642 -56.61 11.89 48.39
C GLY A 642 -57.94 12.21 49.08
N GLY A 643 -58.64 11.17 49.55
CA GLY A 643 -59.91 11.30 50.27
C GLY A 643 -61.03 11.94 49.43
N ASP A 644 -61.84 12.82 50.01
CA ASP A 644 -62.95 13.49 49.29
C ASP A 644 -62.47 14.39 48.14
N GLY A 645 -61.21 14.81 48.15
CA GLY A 645 -60.63 15.69 47.13
C GLY A 645 -60.48 15.00 45.78
N ILE A 646 -59.99 13.75 45.76
CA ILE A 646 -59.79 13.01 44.52
C ILE A 646 -61.13 12.57 43.89
N VAL A 647 -62.14 12.28 44.72
CA VAL A 647 -63.50 11.94 44.27
C VAL A 647 -64.10 13.13 43.52
N LYS A 648 -64.05 14.33 44.11
CA LYS A 648 -64.53 15.56 43.47
C LYS A 648 -63.78 15.90 42.18
N HIS A 649 -62.48 15.61 42.13
CA HIS A 649 -61.68 15.80 40.93
C HIS A 649 -62.17 14.91 39.78
N TYR A 650 -62.39 13.61 40.01
CA TYR A 650 -62.92 12.73 38.97
C TYR A 650 -64.40 12.99 38.61
N GLU A 651 -65.23 13.39 39.58
CA GLU A 651 -66.61 13.85 39.30
C GLU A 651 -66.62 15.05 38.36
N PHE A 652 -65.72 16.02 38.56
CA PHE A 652 -65.53 17.14 37.66
C PHE A 652 -65.02 16.69 36.28
N MET A 653 -63.96 15.87 36.23
CA MET A 653 -63.42 15.37 34.97
C MET A 653 -64.48 14.60 34.14
N ARG A 654 -65.41 13.93 34.81
CA ARG A 654 -66.55 13.23 34.18
C ARG A 654 -67.54 14.17 33.47
N THR A 655 -67.56 15.46 33.83
CA THR A 655 -68.41 16.47 33.16
C THR A 655 -67.86 16.97 31.81
N LEU A 656 -66.62 16.63 31.47
CA LEU A 656 -65.97 17.08 30.24
C LEU A 656 -66.35 16.17 29.05
N PRO A 657 -66.62 16.71 27.84
CA PRO A 657 -67.21 15.94 26.73
C PRO A 657 -66.44 14.68 26.31
N ILE A 658 -65.10 14.72 26.30
CA ILE A 658 -64.25 13.60 25.86
C ILE A 658 -63.85 12.70 27.05
N PHE A 659 -63.64 13.29 28.21
CA PHE A 659 -63.13 12.59 29.39
C PHE A 659 -64.24 11.91 30.21
N GLY A 660 -65.48 12.41 30.12
CA GLY A 660 -66.67 11.76 30.64
C GLY A 660 -66.88 10.37 30.07
N GLU A 661 -66.83 10.23 28.73
CA GLU A 661 -66.94 8.94 28.05
C GLU A 661 -65.83 7.95 28.48
N VAL A 662 -64.60 8.45 28.70
CA VAL A 662 -63.47 7.63 29.14
C VAL A 662 -63.64 7.15 30.59
N ILE A 663 -64.03 8.04 31.50
CA ILE A 663 -64.29 7.68 32.90
C ILE A 663 -65.48 6.72 32.99
N ASP A 664 -66.55 6.97 32.24
CA ASP A 664 -67.71 6.09 32.18
C ASP A 664 -67.32 4.69 31.69
N GLY A 665 -66.49 4.60 30.64
CA GLY A 665 -65.97 3.32 30.15
C GLY A 665 -65.09 2.56 31.14
N ILE A 666 -64.26 3.25 31.93
CA ILE A 666 -63.42 2.63 32.98
C ILE A 666 -64.30 2.03 34.09
N LEU A 667 -65.34 2.77 34.50
CA LEU A 667 -66.28 2.34 35.54
C LEU A 667 -67.18 1.17 35.05
N GLU A 668 -67.62 1.21 33.79
CA GLU A 668 -68.37 0.11 33.16
C GLU A 668 -67.54 -1.18 33.01
N ALA A 669 -66.23 -1.04 32.80
CA ALA A 669 -65.28 -2.16 32.76
C ALA A 669 -64.92 -2.72 34.15
N GLY A 670 -65.44 -2.14 35.24
CA GLY A 670 -65.27 -2.63 36.61
C GLY A 670 -63.94 -2.26 37.27
N PHE A 671 -63.17 -1.32 36.69
CA PHE A 671 -61.93 -0.84 37.30
C PHE A 671 -62.20 0.34 38.26
N PRO A 672 -61.68 0.31 39.50
CA PRO A 672 -61.84 1.42 40.43
C PRO A 672 -60.98 2.62 40.01
N LEU A 673 -61.51 3.83 40.17
CA LEU A 673 -60.74 5.06 40.00
C LEU A 673 -59.69 5.19 41.12
N PRO A 674 -58.53 5.83 40.86
CA PRO A 674 -57.51 6.09 41.87
C PRO A 674 -58.07 6.80 43.11
N THR A 675 -57.77 6.26 44.30
CA THR A 675 -58.15 6.85 45.59
C THR A 675 -57.10 7.81 46.16
N PHE A 676 -55.94 7.88 45.51
CA PHE A 676 -54.83 8.77 45.86
C PHE A 676 -53.95 8.98 44.63
N GLN A 677 -53.47 10.22 44.42
CA GLN A 677 -52.47 10.53 43.40
C GLN A 677 -51.69 11.79 43.76
N ILE A 678 -50.47 11.91 43.24
CA ILE A 678 -49.60 13.08 43.43
C ILE A 678 -49.30 13.71 42.08
N PHE A 679 -49.66 14.97 41.92
CA PHE A 679 -49.34 15.77 40.74
C PHE A 679 -47.98 16.44 40.92
N HIS A 680 -47.11 16.30 39.92
CA HIS A 680 -45.83 16.99 39.82
C HIS A 680 -45.87 17.86 38.56
N ILE A 681 -45.96 19.17 38.74
CA ILE A 681 -46.23 20.13 37.66
C ILE A 681 -45.00 20.99 37.44
N VAL A 682 -44.47 21.00 36.22
CA VAL A 682 -43.34 21.84 35.79
C VAL A 682 -43.87 22.87 34.79
N TYR A 683 -43.82 24.15 35.14
CA TYR A 683 -44.36 25.23 34.32
C TYR A 683 -43.33 25.75 33.29
N PHE A 684 -43.81 26.14 32.10
CA PHE A 684 -43.03 26.82 31.05
C PHE A 684 -43.87 27.90 30.35
N ASP A 685 -43.28 28.73 29.48
CA ASP A 685 -43.91 29.95 28.96
C ASP A 685 -45.26 29.73 28.27
N TYR A 686 -45.41 28.61 27.57
CA TYR A 686 -46.60 28.27 26.78
C TYR A 686 -47.51 27.23 27.45
N GLY A 687 -47.15 26.72 28.64
CA GLY A 687 -47.84 25.58 29.22
C GLY A 687 -47.28 25.05 30.53
N TYR A 688 -47.58 23.78 30.80
CA TYR A 688 -46.93 22.99 31.86
C TYR A 688 -46.81 21.52 31.47
N VAL A 689 -45.79 20.85 32.00
CA VAL A 689 -45.64 19.39 31.95
C VAL A 689 -46.10 18.82 33.29
N MET A 690 -46.86 17.74 33.24
CA MET A 690 -47.46 17.11 34.40
C MET A 690 -47.07 15.65 34.49
N PHE A 691 -46.62 15.20 35.66
CA PHE A 691 -46.37 13.79 36.00
C PHE A 691 -47.26 13.38 37.19
N ILE A 692 -47.88 12.21 37.11
CA ILE A 692 -48.78 11.70 38.15
C ILE A 692 -48.21 10.38 38.69
N THR A 693 -47.99 10.31 40.01
CA THR A 693 -47.51 9.11 40.71
C THR A 693 -48.50 8.65 41.79
N TYR A 694 -48.36 7.39 42.24
CA TYR A 694 -49.13 6.83 43.35
C TYR A 694 -48.42 6.94 44.71
N GLU A 695 -47.11 7.19 44.72
CA GLU A 695 -46.28 7.31 45.93
C GLU A 695 -45.36 8.55 45.89
N PRO A 696 -44.94 9.07 47.07
CA PRO A 696 -43.98 10.17 47.14
C PRO A 696 -42.61 9.80 46.56
N VAL A 697 -42.10 10.62 45.63
CA VAL A 697 -40.85 10.36 44.91
C VAL A 697 -39.83 11.50 45.08
N PRO A 698 -39.36 11.81 46.30
CA PRO A 698 -38.52 12.99 46.55
C PRO A 698 -37.19 12.99 45.78
N LYS A 699 -36.64 11.81 45.47
CA LYS A 699 -35.42 11.66 44.65
C LYS A 699 -35.66 11.97 43.16
N ALA A 700 -36.91 11.97 42.69
CA ALA A 700 -37.27 12.22 41.29
C ALA A 700 -37.62 13.70 40.99
N HIS A 701 -37.77 14.55 42.01
CA HIS A 701 -38.18 15.94 41.82
C HIS A 701 -37.21 16.74 40.94
N ASP A 702 -35.90 16.53 41.10
CA ASP A 702 -34.89 17.18 40.24
C ASP A 702 -34.98 16.68 38.78
N ILE A 703 -35.23 15.37 38.62
CA ILE A 703 -35.39 14.72 37.32
C ILE A 703 -36.59 15.32 36.57
N PHE A 704 -37.75 15.47 37.22
CA PHE A 704 -38.93 16.08 36.61
C PHE A 704 -38.68 17.50 36.10
N LYS A 705 -37.99 18.34 36.88
CA LYS A 705 -37.61 19.71 36.46
C LYS A 705 -36.74 19.70 35.20
N ARG A 706 -35.77 18.78 35.13
CA ARG A 706 -34.89 18.63 33.95
C ARG A 706 -35.67 18.19 32.72
N PHE A 707 -36.60 17.25 32.85
CA PHE A 707 -37.49 16.84 31.75
C PHE A 707 -38.40 17.99 31.30
N GLY A 708 -38.97 18.78 32.22
CA GLY A 708 -39.79 19.94 31.86
C GLY A 708 -39.02 20.99 31.05
N LYS A 709 -37.74 21.24 31.40
CA LYS A 709 -36.87 22.14 30.61
C LYS A 709 -36.56 21.60 29.20
N VAL A 710 -36.35 20.29 29.07
CA VAL A 710 -36.15 19.65 27.75
C VAL A 710 -37.44 19.73 26.92
N PHE A 711 -38.60 19.56 27.55
CA PHE A 711 -39.88 19.69 26.87
C PHE A 711 -40.13 21.13 26.38
N GLU A 712 -39.77 22.15 27.17
CA GLU A 712 -39.85 23.55 26.73
C GLU A 712 -39.05 23.80 25.42
N GLN A 713 -37.84 23.25 25.31
CA GLN A 713 -37.07 23.29 24.07
C GLN A 713 -37.77 22.57 22.92
N THR A 714 -38.45 21.47 23.22
CA THR A 714 -39.25 20.69 22.26
C THR A 714 -40.41 21.48 21.73
N TYR A 715 -41.10 22.20 22.62
CA TYR A 715 -42.20 23.06 22.24
C TYR A 715 -41.74 24.26 21.40
N THR A 716 -40.59 24.86 21.72
CA THR A 716 -39.99 25.92 20.89
C THR A 716 -39.65 25.41 19.48
N ARG A 717 -39.08 24.21 19.35
CA ARG A 717 -38.80 23.58 18.04
C ARG A 717 -40.08 23.35 17.24
N PHE A 718 -41.17 22.94 17.89
CA PHE A 718 -42.47 22.82 17.25
C PHE A 718 -42.95 24.15 16.64
N LEU A 719 -42.81 25.27 17.37
CA LEU A 719 -43.15 26.60 16.86
C LEU A 719 -42.27 27.01 15.66
N ASP A 720 -40.97 26.69 15.72
CA ASP A 720 -40.04 26.94 14.61
C ASP A 720 -40.41 26.12 13.37
N LEU A 721 -40.79 24.84 13.53
CA LEU A 721 -41.24 23.98 12.44
C LEU A 721 -42.51 24.50 11.79
N GLN A 722 -43.51 24.94 12.56
CA GLN A 722 -44.73 25.56 12.00
C GLN A 722 -44.41 26.79 11.14
N LYS A 723 -43.46 27.61 11.60
CA LYS A 723 -43.01 28.78 10.84
C LYS A 723 -42.25 28.39 9.57
N ALA A 724 -41.38 27.37 9.65
CA ALA A 724 -40.62 26.87 8.52
C ALA A 724 -41.51 26.21 7.45
N GLU A 725 -42.53 25.43 7.86
CA GLU A 725 -43.51 24.83 6.97
C GLU A 725 -44.31 25.90 6.20
N ALA A 726 -44.73 26.96 6.89
CA ALA A 726 -45.41 28.10 6.26
C ALA A 726 -44.50 28.84 5.26
N GLN A 727 -43.23 29.07 5.61
CA GLN A 727 -42.25 29.68 4.70
C GLN A 727 -41.94 28.79 3.49
N THR A 728 -41.83 27.47 3.68
CA THR A 728 -41.58 26.51 2.61
C THR A 728 -42.71 26.52 1.59
N LYS A 729 -43.96 26.59 2.06
CA LYS A 729 -45.13 26.67 1.17
C LYS A 729 -45.15 27.95 0.33
N GLU A 730 -44.79 29.09 0.92
CA GLU A 730 -44.67 30.35 0.17
C GLU A 730 -43.50 30.31 -0.84
N ALA A 731 -42.36 29.74 -0.44
CA ALA A 731 -41.22 29.55 -1.32
C ALA A 731 -41.54 28.62 -2.51
N GLN A 732 -42.35 27.58 -2.30
CA GLN A 732 -42.85 26.72 -3.38
C GLN A 732 -43.72 27.49 -4.38
N ILE A 733 -44.61 28.37 -3.89
CA ILE A 733 -45.43 29.22 -4.76
C ILE A 733 -44.54 30.17 -5.58
N GLU A 734 -43.56 30.84 -4.96
CA GLU A 734 -42.63 31.71 -5.69
C GLU A 734 -41.73 30.94 -6.66
N ALA A 735 -41.22 29.77 -6.30
CA ALA A 735 -40.43 28.93 -7.20
C ALA A 735 -41.24 28.45 -8.41
N ALA A 736 -42.51 28.12 -8.20
CA ALA A 736 -43.43 27.75 -9.26
C ALA A 736 -43.70 28.93 -10.22
N LEU A 737 -43.95 30.13 -9.68
CA LEU A 737 -44.06 31.36 -10.46
C LEU A 737 -42.77 31.68 -11.22
N GLU A 738 -41.61 31.52 -10.59
CA GLU A 738 -40.30 31.77 -11.20
C GLU A 738 -39.98 30.74 -12.29
N THR A 739 -40.42 29.49 -12.15
CA THR A 739 -40.31 28.48 -13.21
C THR A 739 -41.09 28.92 -14.45
N VAL A 740 -42.30 29.44 -14.26
CA VAL A 740 -43.10 30.01 -15.35
C VAL A 740 -42.39 31.24 -15.93
N ARG A 741 -41.90 32.18 -15.12
CA ARG A 741 -41.14 33.36 -15.61
C ARG A 741 -39.90 32.95 -16.40
N SER A 742 -39.12 32.01 -15.89
CA SER A 742 -37.90 31.51 -16.52
C SER A 742 -38.20 30.84 -17.84
N ARG A 743 -39.20 29.94 -17.91
CA ARG A 743 -39.60 29.34 -19.19
C ARG A 743 -40.08 30.41 -20.16
N SER A 744 -40.85 31.40 -19.69
CA SER A 744 -41.32 32.53 -20.50
C SER A 744 -40.17 33.38 -21.06
N LEU A 745 -39.16 33.71 -20.24
CA LEU A 745 -37.97 34.46 -20.67
C LEU A 745 -37.07 33.66 -21.63
N SER A 746 -37.04 32.34 -21.45
CA SER A 746 -36.24 31.44 -22.29
C SER A 746 -36.82 31.24 -23.69
N MET A 747 -38.10 31.61 -23.92
CA MET A 747 -38.74 31.49 -25.23
C MET A 747 -37.88 32.15 -26.32
N GLN A 748 -37.55 31.38 -27.35
CA GLN A 748 -36.83 31.87 -28.53
C GLN A 748 -37.73 31.97 -29.75
N LYS A 749 -38.81 31.18 -29.80
CA LYS A 749 -39.80 31.19 -30.88
C LYS A 749 -41.22 31.39 -30.35
N PRO A 750 -42.13 31.95 -31.16
CA PRO A 750 -43.54 32.11 -30.80
C PRO A 750 -44.24 30.79 -30.44
N ASP A 751 -43.91 29.71 -31.15
CA ASP A 751 -44.55 28.39 -31.01
C ASP A 751 -44.37 27.77 -29.62
N GLU A 752 -43.36 28.22 -28.87
CA GLU A 752 -43.03 27.75 -27.53
C GLU A 752 -44.01 28.23 -26.45
N LEU A 753 -44.95 29.14 -26.76
CA LEU A 753 -45.93 29.62 -25.79
C LEU A 753 -46.80 28.47 -25.24
N GLN A 754 -47.09 27.45 -26.05
CA GLN A 754 -47.84 26.26 -25.63
C GLN A 754 -47.10 25.46 -24.54
N GLU A 755 -45.77 25.48 -24.54
CA GLU A 755 -44.98 24.85 -23.49
C GLU A 755 -45.09 25.63 -22.18
N VAL A 756 -45.09 26.96 -22.24
CA VAL A 756 -45.33 27.80 -21.05
C VAL A 756 -46.71 27.53 -20.45
N VAL A 757 -47.74 27.41 -21.30
CA VAL A 757 -49.12 27.07 -20.87
C VAL A 757 -49.14 25.71 -20.16
N THR A 758 -48.39 24.74 -20.67
CA THR A 758 -48.25 23.40 -20.06
C THR A 758 -47.56 23.49 -18.70
N VAL A 759 -46.47 24.24 -18.60
CA VAL A 759 -45.76 24.48 -17.33
C VAL A 759 -46.66 25.18 -16.30
N VAL A 760 -47.47 26.17 -16.71
CA VAL A 760 -48.46 26.82 -15.83
C VAL A 760 -49.45 25.81 -15.28
N SER A 761 -49.99 24.93 -16.13
CA SER A 761 -50.92 23.88 -15.70
C SER A 761 -50.28 22.88 -14.73
N GLU A 762 -49.06 22.43 -15.01
CA GLU A 762 -48.31 21.53 -14.13
C GLU A 762 -48.05 22.17 -12.76
N LYS A 763 -47.60 23.42 -12.74
CA LYS A 763 -47.28 24.14 -11.50
C LYS A 763 -48.51 24.46 -10.66
N LEU A 764 -49.63 24.79 -11.28
CA LEU A 764 -50.88 24.94 -10.54
C LEU A 764 -51.36 23.60 -9.95
N LYS A 765 -51.15 22.48 -10.65
CA LYS A 765 -51.44 21.13 -10.13
C LYS A 765 -50.51 20.75 -8.98
N ASP A 766 -49.20 21.03 -9.07
CA ASP A 766 -48.21 20.81 -8.01
C ASP A 766 -48.57 21.55 -6.72
N LEU A 767 -49.18 22.74 -6.85
CA LEU A 767 -49.66 23.55 -5.73
C LEU A 767 -51.03 23.11 -5.18
N GLY A 768 -51.62 22.04 -5.73
CA GLY A 768 -52.86 21.44 -5.26
C GLY A 768 -54.14 22.07 -5.80
N ILE A 769 -54.07 22.90 -6.86
CA ILE A 769 -55.26 23.46 -7.50
C ILE A 769 -56.02 22.34 -8.23
N VAL A 770 -57.28 22.13 -7.84
CA VAL A 770 -58.12 21.07 -8.42
C VAL A 770 -58.63 21.50 -9.81
N MET A 771 -58.38 20.68 -10.83
CA MET A 771 -58.80 20.91 -12.22
C MET A 771 -59.58 19.71 -12.76
N ASP A 772 -60.89 19.70 -12.54
CA ASP A 772 -61.77 18.55 -12.83
C ASP A 772 -62.41 18.59 -14.23
N ALA A 773 -62.18 19.66 -15.01
CA ALA A 773 -62.75 19.88 -16.34
C ALA A 773 -61.72 19.90 -17.48
N GLY A 774 -60.65 19.11 -17.37
CA GLY A 774 -59.73 18.88 -18.48
C GLY A 774 -58.53 19.83 -18.56
N GLY A 775 -58.22 20.57 -17.49
CA GLY A 775 -56.98 21.33 -17.35
C GLY A 775 -57.16 22.85 -17.27
N VAL A 776 -56.04 23.57 -17.35
CA VAL A 776 -56.03 25.04 -17.39
C VAL A 776 -56.17 25.50 -18.84
N ILE A 777 -57.02 26.51 -19.04
CA ILE A 777 -57.17 27.19 -20.32
C ILE A 777 -56.60 28.58 -20.16
N ILE A 778 -55.65 28.96 -21.00
CA ILE A 778 -55.19 30.33 -21.08
C ILE A 778 -55.89 31.00 -22.26
N CYS A 779 -56.65 32.05 -21.97
CA CYS A 779 -57.36 32.83 -22.96
C CYS A 779 -56.51 34.04 -23.34
N THR A 780 -56.22 34.22 -24.62
CA THR A 780 -55.51 35.40 -25.14
C THR A 780 -56.35 36.08 -26.22
N TYR A 781 -56.33 37.40 -26.27
CA TYR A 781 -57.19 38.19 -27.17
C TYR A 781 -56.48 39.47 -27.61
N SER A 782 -56.90 40.04 -28.74
CA SER A 782 -56.37 41.32 -29.24
C SER A 782 -57.27 42.47 -28.81
N LYS A 783 -56.75 43.71 -28.80
CA LYS A 783 -57.56 44.91 -28.50
C LYS A 783 -58.57 45.25 -29.60
N GLU A 784 -58.37 44.71 -30.81
CA GLU A 784 -59.15 45.04 -32.02
C GLU A 784 -60.22 43.99 -32.36
N SER A 785 -60.19 42.81 -31.71
CA SER A 785 -61.17 41.75 -31.91
C SER A 785 -61.65 41.16 -30.58
N LYS A 786 -62.90 40.70 -30.53
CA LYS A 786 -63.44 39.91 -29.41
C LYS A 786 -63.17 38.42 -29.55
N ASP A 787 -62.51 38.01 -30.63
CA ASP A 787 -62.10 36.62 -30.82
C ASP A 787 -61.10 36.23 -29.74
N VAL A 788 -61.25 35.01 -29.22
CA VAL A 788 -60.39 34.51 -28.15
C VAL A 788 -59.61 33.31 -28.67
N VAL A 789 -58.31 33.33 -28.46
CA VAL A 789 -57.46 32.17 -28.67
C VAL A 789 -57.32 31.43 -27.33
N HIS A 790 -57.74 30.17 -27.30
CA HIS A 790 -57.57 29.29 -26.16
C HIS A 790 -56.32 28.44 -26.34
N TRP A 791 -55.41 28.57 -25.39
CA TRP A 791 -54.26 27.70 -25.23
C TRP A 791 -54.59 26.72 -24.11
N ILE A 792 -54.81 25.47 -24.48
CA ILE A 792 -55.28 24.44 -23.55
C ILE A 792 -54.11 23.54 -23.20
N ALA A 793 -53.94 23.25 -21.90
CA ALA A 793 -53.06 22.22 -21.41
C ALA A 793 -53.89 21.13 -20.71
N SER A 794 -54.18 20.05 -21.44
CA SER A 794 -54.86 18.88 -20.90
C SER A 794 -53.89 17.98 -20.14
N PRO A 795 -54.26 17.42 -18.96
CA PRO A 795 -53.41 16.52 -18.18
C PRO A 795 -52.93 15.26 -18.90
N ASP A 796 -53.63 14.83 -19.95
CA ASP A 796 -53.34 13.65 -20.77
C ASP A 796 -52.81 14.00 -22.18
N TYR A 797 -52.55 15.29 -22.43
CA TYR A 797 -52.15 15.86 -23.73
C TYR A 797 -53.12 15.62 -24.90
N SER A 798 -54.30 15.01 -24.68
CA SER A 798 -55.20 14.55 -25.75
C SER A 798 -55.78 15.67 -26.62
N HIS A 799 -55.86 16.89 -26.07
CA HIS A 799 -56.36 18.09 -26.73
C HIS A 799 -55.59 19.35 -26.28
N SER A 800 -54.31 19.16 -25.92
CA SER A 800 -53.42 20.30 -25.65
C SER A 800 -53.08 21.00 -26.95
N GLY A 801 -53.28 22.31 -27.01
CA GLY A 801 -53.00 23.07 -28.22
C GLY A 801 -53.65 24.45 -28.25
N LYS A 802 -53.42 25.12 -29.38
CA LYS A 802 -53.95 26.44 -29.71
C LYS A 802 -55.25 26.28 -30.50
N TYR A 803 -56.32 26.91 -30.02
CA TYR A 803 -57.64 26.89 -30.66
C TYR A 803 -58.20 28.30 -30.77
N LEU A 804 -58.47 28.76 -31.99
CA LEU A 804 -59.19 30.00 -32.21
C LEU A 804 -60.69 29.77 -31.98
N VAL A 805 -61.29 30.58 -31.11
CA VAL A 805 -62.73 30.65 -30.86
C VAL A 805 -63.22 32.03 -31.29
N PRO A 806 -63.78 32.15 -32.51
CA PRO A 806 -64.35 33.41 -32.99
C PRO A 806 -65.47 33.88 -32.07
N TYR A 807 -65.61 35.19 -31.92
CA TYR A 807 -66.69 35.78 -31.16
C TYR A 807 -68.04 35.53 -31.85
N PHE A 808 -69.02 35.11 -31.06
CA PHE A 808 -70.42 35.03 -31.47
C PHE A 808 -71.31 35.49 -30.33
N ASP A 809 -72.52 35.93 -30.67
CA ASP A 809 -73.44 36.53 -29.70
C ASP A 809 -74.04 35.46 -28.77
N HIS A 810 -73.38 35.22 -27.64
CA HIS A 810 -73.79 34.23 -26.64
C HIS A 810 -73.58 34.71 -25.20
N GLN A 811 -74.43 34.27 -24.27
CA GLN A 811 -74.45 34.76 -22.89
C GLN A 811 -73.11 34.56 -22.15
N ILE A 812 -72.43 33.43 -22.37
CA ILE A 812 -71.11 33.16 -21.79
C ILE A 812 -70.10 34.23 -22.21
N PHE A 813 -69.99 34.54 -23.51
CA PHE A 813 -69.09 35.59 -23.99
C PHE A 813 -69.47 36.97 -23.46
N LYS A 814 -70.77 37.30 -23.37
CA LYS A 814 -71.23 38.56 -22.79
C LYS A 814 -70.78 38.72 -21.35
N ASP A 815 -71.07 37.72 -20.51
CA ASP A 815 -70.72 37.75 -19.08
C ASP A 815 -69.21 37.87 -18.86
N THR A 816 -68.40 37.12 -19.62
CA THR A 816 -66.94 37.14 -19.47
C THR A 816 -66.34 38.45 -19.97
N TRP A 817 -66.81 38.99 -21.11
CA TRP A 817 -66.35 40.27 -21.62
C TRP A 817 -66.82 41.45 -20.78
N ASP A 818 -68.02 41.40 -20.20
CA ASP A 818 -68.51 42.43 -19.28
C ASP A 818 -67.63 42.51 -18.02
N SER A 819 -67.32 41.37 -17.40
CA SER A 819 -66.41 41.33 -16.24
C SER A 819 -65.00 41.85 -16.59
N LYS A 820 -64.46 41.44 -17.74
CA LYS A 820 -63.17 41.94 -18.23
C LYS A 820 -63.19 43.46 -18.49
N ASN A 821 -64.25 43.99 -19.12
CA ASN A 821 -64.39 45.42 -19.43
C ASN A 821 -64.61 46.27 -18.17
N ASN A 822 -65.20 45.69 -17.12
CA ASN A 822 -65.36 46.34 -15.82
C ASN A 822 -64.05 46.41 -15.01
N GLY A 823 -63.01 45.69 -15.41
CA GLY A 823 -61.70 45.70 -14.76
C GLY A 823 -61.58 44.75 -13.57
N ASP A 824 -62.42 43.71 -13.48
CA ASP A 824 -62.34 42.71 -12.41
C ASP A 824 -61.04 41.89 -12.50
N GLU A 825 -60.33 41.66 -11.38
CA GLU A 825 -59.18 40.72 -11.35
C GLU A 825 -59.63 39.25 -11.32
N TRP A 826 -60.87 38.98 -10.89
CA TRP A 826 -61.40 37.63 -10.75
C TRP A 826 -62.89 37.57 -11.11
N PHE A 827 -63.26 36.57 -11.91
CA PHE A 827 -64.65 36.28 -12.26
C PHE A 827 -64.94 34.80 -12.02
N SER A 828 -66.10 34.47 -11.46
CA SER A 828 -66.54 33.09 -11.37
C SER A 828 -68.05 32.98 -11.50
N LYS A 829 -68.53 32.21 -12.48
CA LYS A 829 -69.97 32.02 -12.71
C LYS A 829 -70.27 30.60 -13.18
N SER A 830 -71.37 30.03 -12.68
CA SER A 830 -71.90 28.74 -13.10
C SER A 830 -73.04 28.92 -14.11
N TYR A 831 -73.02 28.11 -15.17
CA TYR A 831 -73.99 28.17 -16.26
C TYR A 831 -74.92 26.95 -16.27
N SER A 832 -76.14 27.13 -16.78
CA SER A 832 -77.08 26.01 -16.95
C SER A 832 -76.61 25.07 -18.06
N VAL A 833 -77.06 23.81 -18.04
CA VAL A 833 -76.73 22.81 -19.07
C VAL A 833 -77.14 23.29 -20.47
N LYS A 834 -78.27 24.00 -20.59
CA LYS A 834 -78.77 24.53 -21.86
C LYS A 834 -77.84 25.60 -22.43
N GLU A 835 -77.43 26.57 -21.63
CA GLU A 835 -76.52 27.64 -22.04
C GLU A 835 -75.13 27.08 -22.37
N LYS A 836 -74.62 26.17 -21.52
CA LYS A 836 -73.34 25.50 -21.74
C LYS A 836 -73.32 24.69 -23.04
N ASN A 837 -74.31 23.81 -23.26
CA ASN A 837 -74.36 22.96 -24.45
C ASN A 837 -74.53 23.79 -25.72
N SER A 838 -75.37 24.84 -25.70
CA SER A 838 -75.53 25.75 -26.84
C SER A 838 -74.21 26.43 -27.22
N PHE A 839 -73.40 26.83 -26.24
CA PHE A 839 -72.09 27.43 -26.47
C PHE A 839 -71.10 26.43 -27.10
N PHE A 840 -70.91 25.27 -26.48
CA PHE A 840 -69.93 24.29 -26.98
C PHE A 840 -70.35 23.69 -28.32
N GLN A 841 -71.65 23.46 -28.58
CA GLN A 841 -72.13 23.01 -29.89
C GLN A 841 -71.77 24.03 -30.98
N HIS A 842 -72.00 25.32 -30.73
CA HIS A 842 -71.61 26.36 -31.68
C HIS A 842 -70.10 26.38 -31.92
N CYS A 843 -69.28 26.27 -30.86
CA CYS A 843 -67.83 26.17 -30.99
C CYS A 843 -67.39 24.91 -31.77
N PHE A 844 -67.98 23.73 -31.52
CA PHE A 844 -67.64 22.50 -32.24
C PHE A 844 -67.94 22.56 -33.74
N GLU A 845 -68.85 23.44 -34.17
CA GLU A 845 -69.21 23.62 -35.57
C GLU A 845 -68.42 24.76 -36.23
N HIS A 846 -68.22 25.87 -35.52
CA HIS A 846 -67.77 27.15 -36.11
C HIS A 846 -66.40 27.63 -35.62
N SER A 847 -65.72 26.89 -34.75
CA SER A 847 -64.38 27.22 -34.26
C SER A 847 -63.38 26.07 -34.45
N ASP A 848 -62.12 26.28 -34.05
CA ASP A 848 -61.12 25.21 -34.08
C ASP A 848 -61.46 24.05 -33.14
N TYR A 849 -62.45 24.21 -32.24
CA TYR A 849 -62.95 23.12 -31.40
C TYR A 849 -63.59 21.98 -32.20
N LYS A 850 -63.92 22.20 -33.48
CA LYS A 850 -64.31 21.11 -34.40
C LYS A 850 -63.26 20.00 -34.48
N HIS A 851 -61.99 20.31 -34.20
CA HIS A 851 -60.87 19.39 -34.21
C HIS A 851 -60.67 18.63 -32.89
N PHE A 852 -61.49 18.87 -31.86
CA PHE A 852 -61.43 18.08 -30.63
C PHE A 852 -61.76 16.61 -30.90
N PRO A 853 -61.15 15.66 -30.17
CA PRO A 853 -61.55 14.26 -30.22
C PRO A 853 -63.04 14.09 -29.87
N GLU A 854 -63.76 13.21 -30.57
CA GLU A 854 -65.20 13.01 -30.35
C GLU A 854 -65.52 12.59 -28.90
N GLU A 855 -64.63 11.84 -28.25
CA GLU A 855 -64.76 11.47 -26.83
C GLU A 855 -64.80 12.68 -25.88
N ILE A 856 -64.02 13.72 -26.18
CA ILE A 856 -63.97 14.96 -25.40
C ILE A 856 -65.23 15.81 -25.67
N LYS A 857 -65.69 15.89 -26.92
CA LYS A 857 -66.94 16.59 -27.27
C LYS A 857 -68.12 15.98 -26.52
N ASP A 858 -68.21 14.65 -26.52
CA ASP A 858 -69.21 13.88 -25.79
C ASP A 858 -69.14 14.08 -24.28
N LEU A 859 -67.94 14.05 -23.71
CA LEU A 859 -67.70 14.26 -22.29
C LEU A 859 -68.19 15.64 -21.86
N VAL A 860 -67.79 16.69 -22.59
CA VAL A 860 -68.17 18.08 -22.29
C VAL A 860 -69.68 18.23 -22.34
N LEU A 861 -70.37 17.69 -23.34
CA LEU A 861 -71.84 17.79 -23.47
C LEU A 861 -72.60 17.01 -22.37
N LYS A 862 -72.09 15.85 -21.93
CA LYS A 862 -72.70 15.00 -20.88
C LYS A 862 -72.62 15.57 -19.45
N LYS A 863 -71.71 16.51 -19.17
CA LYS A 863 -71.57 17.09 -17.81
C LYS A 863 -72.70 18.06 -17.48
N ASN A 864 -73.30 17.88 -16.31
CA ASN A 864 -74.49 18.64 -15.88
C ASN A 864 -74.17 20.00 -15.23
N HIS A 865 -72.90 20.32 -15.01
CA HIS A 865 -72.47 21.59 -14.44
C HIS A 865 -71.27 22.14 -15.19
N HIS A 866 -71.20 23.47 -15.26
CA HIS A 866 -70.04 24.16 -15.81
C HIS A 866 -69.88 25.50 -15.10
N THR A 867 -68.83 25.60 -14.29
CA THR A 867 -68.39 26.85 -13.69
C THR A 867 -67.14 27.31 -14.43
N LEU A 868 -67.11 28.58 -14.81
CA LEU A 868 -65.93 29.22 -15.37
C LEU A 868 -65.36 30.16 -14.32
N SER A 869 -64.11 29.94 -13.91
CA SER A 869 -63.37 30.83 -13.02
C SER A 869 -62.19 31.44 -13.76
N PHE A 870 -62.18 32.77 -13.93
CA PHE A 870 -61.14 33.51 -14.62
C PHE A 870 -60.33 34.36 -13.64
N ALA A 871 -59.00 34.28 -13.75
CA ALA A 871 -58.08 35.30 -13.28
C ALA A 871 -57.69 36.18 -14.48
N TRP A 872 -58.14 37.43 -14.49
CA TRP A 872 -57.97 38.35 -15.61
C TRP A 872 -56.63 39.09 -15.57
N ASN A 873 -56.09 39.37 -16.75
CA ASN A 873 -54.99 40.32 -16.96
C ASN A 873 -55.23 41.16 -18.22
N GLU A 874 -54.32 42.05 -18.62
CA GLU A 874 -54.55 43.04 -19.69
C GLU A 874 -54.86 42.39 -21.04
N HIS A 875 -54.03 41.45 -21.51
CA HIS A 875 -54.17 40.79 -22.82
C HIS A 875 -54.46 39.27 -22.71
N SER A 876 -54.40 38.72 -21.50
CA SER A 876 -54.62 37.30 -21.24
C SER A 876 -55.52 37.05 -20.02
N ALA A 877 -55.93 35.80 -19.84
CA ALA A 877 -56.59 35.34 -18.62
C ALA A 877 -56.29 33.86 -18.40
N ILE A 878 -56.19 33.45 -17.12
CA ILE A 878 -56.18 32.04 -16.75
C ILE A 878 -57.61 31.62 -16.42
N LEU A 879 -58.16 30.72 -17.21
CA LEU A 879 -59.46 30.09 -17.03
C LEU A 879 -59.28 28.69 -16.44
N VAL A 880 -59.93 28.46 -15.30
CA VAL A 880 -60.10 27.13 -14.70
C VAL A 880 -61.58 26.75 -14.82
N PRO A 881 -61.96 25.89 -15.78
CA PRO A 881 -63.30 25.35 -15.84
C PRO A 881 -63.49 24.30 -14.76
N SER A 882 -64.71 24.15 -14.25
CA SER A 882 -65.10 23.05 -13.37
C SER A 882 -66.41 22.41 -13.78
N HIS A 883 -66.47 21.07 -13.69
CA HIS A 883 -67.68 20.29 -13.96
C HIS A 883 -68.38 19.79 -12.69
N THR A 884 -67.81 20.07 -11.52
CA THR A 884 -68.34 19.69 -10.20
C THR A 884 -69.16 20.83 -9.59
N LYS A 885 -70.35 20.50 -9.10
CA LYS A 885 -71.26 21.48 -8.51
C LYS A 885 -70.65 22.07 -7.22
N GLY A 886 -70.54 23.39 -7.15
CA GLY A 886 -70.05 24.11 -5.96
C GLY A 886 -68.53 24.08 -5.77
N LEU A 887 -67.79 23.43 -6.68
CA LEU A 887 -66.33 23.49 -6.70
C LEU A 887 -65.91 24.83 -7.31
N VAL A 888 -65.49 25.76 -6.44
CA VAL A 888 -64.96 27.07 -6.79
C VAL A 888 -63.65 27.23 -6.01
N PRO A 889 -62.59 27.80 -6.62
CA PRO A 889 -61.34 28.06 -5.91
C PRO A 889 -61.57 28.82 -4.59
N THR A 890 -60.99 28.32 -3.50
CA THR A 890 -60.97 28.97 -2.19
C THR A 890 -60.23 30.32 -2.26
N LEU A 891 -60.35 31.15 -1.21
CA LEU A 891 -59.66 32.45 -1.18
C LEU A 891 -58.14 32.33 -1.40
N LYS A 892 -57.49 31.31 -0.82
CA LYS A 892 -56.06 31.06 -1.01
C LYS A 892 -55.73 30.62 -2.44
N GLU A 893 -56.56 29.78 -3.04
CA GLU A 893 -56.35 29.29 -4.42
C GLU A 893 -56.59 30.40 -5.45
N ARG A 894 -57.55 31.29 -5.19
CA ARG A 894 -57.80 32.50 -5.98
C ARG A 894 -56.55 33.41 -6.01
N GLU A 895 -55.92 33.67 -4.87
CA GLU A 895 -54.71 34.48 -4.79
C GLU A 895 -53.56 33.88 -5.61
N ILE A 896 -53.40 32.56 -5.58
CA ILE A 896 -52.41 31.85 -6.40
C ILE A 896 -52.72 32.04 -7.89
N LEU A 897 -53.96 31.81 -8.33
CA LEU A 897 -54.34 31.95 -9.74
C LEU A 897 -54.15 33.36 -10.28
N ILE A 898 -54.44 34.39 -9.48
CA ILE A 898 -54.19 35.80 -9.85
C ILE A 898 -52.69 36.05 -10.03
N ARG A 899 -51.83 35.51 -9.15
CA ARG A 899 -50.36 35.63 -9.28
C ARG A 899 -49.85 34.94 -10.55
N PHE A 900 -50.35 33.75 -10.87
CA PHE A 900 -50.00 33.06 -12.11
C PHE A 900 -50.47 33.82 -13.35
N ALA A 901 -51.66 34.41 -13.35
CA ALA A 901 -52.15 35.25 -14.45
C ALA A 901 -51.27 36.50 -14.66
N LYS A 902 -50.75 37.09 -13.57
CA LYS A 902 -49.77 38.20 -13.61
C LYS A 902 -48.44 37.80 -14.25
N VAL A 903 -47.94 36.62 -13.94
CA VAL A 903 -46.70 36.10 -14.52
C VAL A 903 -46.88 35.71 -15.99
N PHE A 904 -47.96 35.02 -16.33
CA PHE A 904 -48.21 34.57 -17.69
C PHE A 904 -48.34 35.72 -18.70
N GLU A 905 -48.89 36.86 -18.27
CA GLU A 905 -48.98 38.06 -19.11
C GLU A 905 -47.61 38.49 -19.67
N GLN A 906 -46.53 38.33 -18.91
CA GLN A 906 -45.17 38.61 -19.39
C GLN A 906 -44.75 37.63 -20.49
N ALA A 907 -45.15 36.36 -20.39
CA ALA A 907 -44.93 35.35 -21.42
C ALA A 907 -45.65 35.71 -22.71
N TYR A 908 -46.89 36.20 -22.58
CA TYR A 908 -47.69 36.60 -23.73
C TYR A 908 -47.14 37.85 -24.43
N ILE A 909 -46.68 38.85 -23.67
CA ILE A 909 -45.98 40.02 -24.23
C ILE A 909 -44.71 39.57 -24.98
N ARG A 910 -43.92 38.67 -24.37
CA ARG A 910 -42.72 38.11 -25.00
C ARG A 910 -43.04 37.33 -26.29
N PHE A 911 -44.12 36.57 -26.30
CA PHE A 911 -44.62 35.90 -27.49
C PHE A 911 -44.89 36.89 -28.62
N MET A 912 -45.59 37.99 -28.34
CA MET A 912 -45.85 39.04 -29.33
C MET A 912 -44.55 39.66 -29.86
N ASP A 913 -43.57 39.95 -28.99
CA ASP A 913 -42.27 40.48 -29.40
C ASP A 913 -41.49 39.50 -30.30
N LEU A 914 -41.53 38.20 -29.98
CA LEU A 914 -40.87 37.16 -30.77
C LEU A 914 -41.52 36.98 -32.14
N GLN A 915 -42.85 37.11 -32.24
CA GLN A 915 -43.54 37.08 -33.54
C GLN A 915 -43.05 38.21 -34.44
N VAL A 916 -43.00 39.43 -33.92
CA VAL A 916 -42.48 40.60 -34.65
C VAL A 916 -41.01 40.40 -35.05
N LYS A 917 -40.19 39.82 -34.16
CA LYS A 917 -38.77 39.56 -34.43
C LYS A 917 -38.56 38.46 -35.48
N GLU A 918 -39.39 37.42 -35.48
CA GLU A 918 -39.31 36.34 -36.47
C GLU A 918 -39.65 36.85 -37.87
N GLU A 919 -40.72 37.65 -38.00
CA GLU A 919 -41.07 38.33 -39.25
C GLU A 919 -39.91 39.20 -39.77
N GLN A 920 -39.26 39.97 -38.89
CA GLN A 920 -38.07 40.75 -39.23
C GLN A 920 -36.87 39.89 -39.61
N SER A 921 -36.64 38.77 -38.92
CA SER A 921 -35.52 37.85 -39.18
C SER A 921 -35.67 37.12 -40.50
N ILE A 922 -36.90 36.76 -40.90
CA ILE A 922 -37.18 36.15 -42.21
C ILE A 922 -36.86 37.17 -43.30
N ALA A 923 -37.36 38.40 -43.17
CA ALA A 923 -37.05 39.49 -44.11
C ALA A 923 -35.54 39.76 -44.22
N LEU A 924 -34.83 39.79 -43.08
CA LEU A 924 -33.37 39.96 -43.04
C LEU A 924 -32.63 38.76 -43.63
N LEU A 925 -33.12 37.53 -43.46
CA LEU A 925 -32.51 36.33 -44.03
C LEU A 925 -32.66 36.31 -45.56
N GLU A 926 -33.80 36.75 -46.10
CA GLU A 926 -34.00 36.92 -47.54
C GLU A 926 -33.02 37.97 -48.10
N GLU A 927 -32.85 39.09 -47.40
CA GLU A 927 -31.87 40.11 -47.75
C GLU A 927 -30.42 39.59 -47.65
N LYS A 928 -30.10 38.85 -46.58
CA LYS A 928 -28.80 38.21 -46.35
C LYS A 928 -28.51 37.14 -47.40
N GLN A 929 -29.46 36.30 -47.80
CA GLN A 929 -29.28 35.30 -48.84
C GLN A 929 -29.05 35.96 -50.20
N ARG A 930 -29.74 37.08 -50.48
CA ARG A 930 -29.46 37.92 -51.66
C ARG A 930 -28.03 38.47 -51.61
N LEU A 931 -27.60 38.97 -50.46
CA LEU A 931 -26.24 39.46 -50.21
C LEU A 931 -25.18 38.35 -50.30
N GLU A 932 -25.40 37.18 -49.68
CA GLU A 932 -24.51 36.01 -49.72
C GLU A 932 -24.42 35.44 -51.12
N LYS A 933 -25.52 35.40 -51.89
CA LYS A 933 -25.46 35.02 -53.31
C LYS A 933 -24.65 36.04 -54.11
N THR A 934 -24.81 37.33 -53.83
CA THR A 934 -24.02 38.40 -54.46
C THR A 934 -22.55 38.33 -54.06
N LEU A 935 -22.25 38.09 -52.80
CA LEU A 935 -20.91 37.99 -52.21
C LEU A 935 -20.22 36.68 -52.58
N LYS A 936 -20.93 35.56 -52.67
CA LYS A 936 -20.45 34.29 -53.22
C LYS A 936 -20.16 34.43 -54.69
N ASN A 937 -21.03 35.06 -55.47
CA ASN A 937 -20.71 35.40 -56.86
C ASN A 937 -19.48 36.31 -56.93
N LEU A 938 -19.36 37.31 -56.04
CA LEU A 938 -18.20 38.19 -55.97
C LEU A 938 -16.93 37.45 -55.55
N GLN A 939 -17.00 36.51 -54.60
CA GLN A 939 -15.91 35.69 -54.07
C GLN A 939 -15.53 34.56 -55.01
N GLU A 940 -16.47 33.98 -55.75
CA GLU A 940 -16.21 33.03 -56.84
C GLU A 940 -15.61 33.77 -58.02
N THR A 941 -16.08 34.98 -58.34
CA THR A 941 -15.44 35.87 -59.32
C THR A 941 -14.07 36.32 -58.82
N GLN A 942 -13.89 36.60 -57.54
CA GLN A 942 -12.62 36.98 -56.92
C GLN A 942 -11.69 35.78 -56.80
N LYS A 943 -12.17 34.57 -56.50
CA LYS A 943 -11.38 33.32 -56.52
C LYS A 943 -11.04 32.95 -57.94
N GLN A 944 -11.95 33.10 -58.89
CA GLN A 944 -11.67 32.94 -60.31
C GLN A 944 -10.69 34.01 -60.78
N LEU A 945 -10.78 35.25 -60.29
CA LEU A 945 -9.81 36.32 -60.58
C LEU A 945 -8.48 36.03 -59.90
N ILE A 946 -8.41 35.61 -58.65
CA ILE A 946 -7.18 35.25 -57.91
C ILE A 946 -6.58 33.96 -58.46
N GLN A 947 -7.39 33.00 -58.90
CA GLN A 947 -6.95 31.74 -59.51
C GLN A 947 -6.58 31.97 -60.97
N SER A 948 -7.26 32.87 -61.68
CA SER A 948 -6.86 33.39 -62.99
C SER A 948 -5.64 34.28 -62.88
N GLU A 949 -5.45 35.03 -61.81
CA GLU A 949 -4.28 35.88 -61.52
C GLU A 949 -3.13 35.02 -61.00
N LYS A 950 -3.37 33.95 -60.24
CA LYS A 950 -2.38 32.92 -59.89
C LYS A 950 -2.04 32.05 -61.09
N MET A 951 -2.98 31.70 -61.96
CA MET A 951 -2.71 30.97 -63.20
C MET A 951 -2.16 31.87 -64.30
N ALA A 952 -2.45 33.17 -64.29
CA ALA A 952 -1.84 34.16 -65.16
C ALA A 952 -0.48 34.61 -64.61
N SER A 953 -0.25 34.63 -63.30
CA SER A 953 1.05 34.84 -62.67
C SER A 953 1.92 33.61 -62.80
N LEU A 954 1.40 32.41 -62.48
CA LEU A 954 2.07 31.14 -62.79
C LEU A 954 2.20 30.96 -64.29
N GLY A 955 1.26 31.46 -65.09
CA GLY A 955 1.28 31.44 -66.56
C GLY A 955 2.30 32.41 -67.13
N GLU A 956 2.42 33.64 -66.63
CA GLU A 956 3.46 34.63 -66.96
C GLU A 956 4.83 34.14 -66.52
N LEU A 957 4.93 33.53 -65.33
CA LEU A 957 6.18 33.04 -64.78
C LEU A 957 6.60 31.72 -65.47
N THR A 958 5.66 30.84 -65.80
CA THR A 958 5.91 29.61 -66.58
C THR A 958 6.17 29.93 -68.05
N ALA A 959 5.45 30.87 -68.66
CA ALA A 959 5.70 31.33 -70.03
C ALA A 959 6.99 32.13 -70.12
N GLY A 960 7.29 32.97 -69.13
CA GLY A 960 8.56 33.70 -69.00
C GLY A 960 9.75 32.77 -68.80
N ILE A 961 9.62 31.75 -67.92
CA ILE A 961 10.64 30.70 -67.74
C ILE A 961 10.77 29.84 -68.99
N ALA A 962 9.66 29.42 -69.62
CA ALA A 962 9.67 28.65 -70.85
C ALA A 962 10.35 29.44 -71.97
N HIS A 963 10.04 30.73 -72.12
CA HIS A 963 10.66 31.62 -73.10
C HIS A 963 12.14 31.89 -72.78
N GLU A 964 12.51 32.05 -71.52
CA GLU A 964 13.91 32.19 -71.05
C GLU A 964 14.74 30.90 -71.21
N ILE A 965 14.12 29.72 -71.18
CA ILE A 965 14.74 28.41 -71.48
C ILE A 965 14.80 28.15 -72.98
N GLN A 966 13.74 28.49 -73.71
CA GLN A 966 13.64 28.28 -75.15
C GLN A 966 14.62 29.16 -75.92
N ASN A 967 14.89 30.37 -75.43
CA ASN A 967 15.90 31.26 -76.01
C ASN A 967 17.31 30.62 -76.12
N PRO A 968 17.96 30.15 -75.03
CA PRO A 968 19.24 29.46 -75.13
C PRO A 968 19.15 28.14 -75.90
N LEU A 969 18.03 27.40 -75.84
CA LEU A 969 17.86 26.18 -76.63
C LEU A 969 17.82 26.44 -78.14
N ASN A 970 17.18 27.53 -78.58
CA ASN A 970 17.16 27.93 -79.98
C ASN A 970 18.56 28.29 -80.47
N PHE A 971 19.37 28.99 -79.65
CA PHE A 971 20.78 29.23 -79.99
C PHE A 971 21.59 27.93 -80.07
N VAL A 972 21.35 26.99 -79.16
CA VAL A 972 21.98 25.66 -79.21
C VAL A 972 21.64 24.94 -80.52
N ASN A 973 20.38 24.94 -80.94
CA ASN A 973 19.95 24.28 -82.17
C ASN A 973 20.49 24.98 -83.42
N ASN A 974 20.33 26.31 -83.54
CA ASN A 974 20.77 27.05 -84.73
C ASN A 974 22.28 26.96 -84.95
N PHE A 975 23.09 27.14 -83.90
CA PHE A 975 24.54 27.00 -84.05
C PHE A 975 24.94 25.56 -84.35
N SER A 976 24.16 24.56 -83.92
CA SER A 976 24.40 23.16 -84.26
C SER A 976 24.08 22.87 -85.73
N GLU A 977 22.98 23.41 -86.26
CA GLU A 977 22.60 23.26 -87.67
C GLU A 977 23.60 23.96 -88.60
N VAL A 978 23.93 25.21 -88.32
CA VAL A 978 24.95 25.96 -89.08
C VAL A 978 26.31 25.28 -89.01
N SER A 979 26.66 24.66 -87.87
CA SER A 979 27.91 23.88 -87.79
C SER A 979 27.91 22.66 -88.71
N ASN A 980 26.75 22.02 -88.97
CA ASN A 980 26.66 20.92 -89.93
C ASN A 980 26.81 21.44 -91.37
N GLU A 981 26.14 22.54 -91.73
CA GLU A 981 26.28 23.17 -93.05
C GLU A 981 27.73 23.59 -93.32
N LEU A 982 28.38 24.23 -92.33
CA LEU A 982 29.79 24.59 -92.41
C LEU A 982 30.70 23.35 -92.51
N ILE A 983 30.35 22.22 -91.90
CA ILE A 983 31.12 20.97 -92.07
C ILE A 983 30.98 20.45 -93.50
N ASP A 984 29.79 20.51 -94.10
CA ASP A 984 29.57 20.11 -95.49
C ASP A 984 30.32 21.03 -96.48
N GLU A 985 30.23 22.35 -96.29
CA GLU A 985 31.02 23.34 -97.07
C GLU A 985 32.53 23.15 -96.89
N MET A 986 32.98 22.88 -95.65
CA MET A 986 34.38 22.58 -95.37
C MET A 986 34.84 21.31 -96.11
N ASN A 987 34.01 20.28 -96.21
CA ASN A 987 34.34 19.06 -96.98
C ASN A 987 34.40 19.34 -98.49
N GLU A 988 33.49 20.15 -99.03
CA GLU A 988 33.50 20.54 -100.45
C GLU A 988 34.74 21.37 -100.83
N GLU A 989 35.16 22.32 -99.98
CA GLU A 989 36.37 23.11 -100.22
C GLU A 989 37.66 22.29 -99.99
N LEU A 990 37.62 21.30 -99.09
CA LEU A 990 38.70 20.33 -98.90
C LEU A 990 38.92 19.48 -100.17
N ASP A 991 37.83 19.06 -100.83
CA ASP A 991 37.88 18.31 -102.10
C ASP A 991 38.38 19.17 -103.27
N LYS A 992 38.15 20.49 -103.23
CA LYS A 992 38.71 21.46 -104.20
C LYS A 992 40.18 21.84 -103.92
N GLY A 993 40.69 21.50 -102.74
CA GLY A 993 42.08 21.73 -102.33
C GLY A 993 42.38 23.13 -101.78
N ASP A 994 41.37 23.95 -101.47
CA ASP A 994 41.55 25.29 -100.89
C ASP A 994 41.66 25.22 -99.36
N LEU A 995 42.86 24.83 -98.90
CA LEU A 995 43.13 24.57 -97.48
C LEU A 995 43.07 25.81 -96.58
N GLU A 996 43.14 27.02 -97.14
CA GLU A 996 43.01 28.27 -96.36
C GLU A 996 41.54 28.48 -95.95
N GLU A 997 40.60 28.31 -96.90
CA GLU A 997 39.16 28.45 -96.64
C GLU A 997 38.66 27.36 -95.68
N VAL A 998 39.12 26.11 -95.84
CA VAL A 998 38.81 25.00 -94.92
C VAL A 998 39.22 25.33 -93.48
N LYS A 999 40.39 25.96 -93.28
CA LYS A 999 40.84 26.37 -91.94
C LYS A 999 40.00 27.51 -91.37
N ALA A 1000 39.58 28.46 -92.20
CA ALA A 1000 38.70 29.55 -91.78
C ALA A 1000 37.34 28.98 -91.30
N ILE A 1001 36.73 28.10 -92.10
CA ILE A 1001 35.46 27.43 -91.77
C ILE A 1001 35.59 26.57 -90.51
N SER A 1002 36.70 25.84 -90.34
CA SER A 1002 36.97 25.06 -89.12
C SER A 1002 37.02 25.92 -87.85
N LEU A 1003 37.55 27.15 -87.96
CA LEU A 1003 37.59 28.10 -86.85
C LEU A 1003 36.17 28.58 -86.49
N ASP A 1004 35.33 28.83 -87.49
CA ASP A 1004 33.94 29.27 -87.29
C ASP A 1004 33.08 28.16 -86.66
N ILE A 1005 33.27 26.90 -87.07
CA ILE A 1005 32.65 25.73 -86.40
C ILE A 1005 33.05 25.67 -84.92
N LYS A 1006 34.34 25.87 -84.62
CA LYS A 1006 34.81 25.89 -83.22
C LYS A 1006 34.14 27.00 -82.41
N GLN A 1007 34.00 28.20 -82.99
CA GLN A 1007 33.31 29.31 -82.33
C GLN A 1007 31.83 28.98 -82.08
N ASN A 1008 31.15 28.34 -83.03
CA ASN A 1008 29.76 27.89 -82.85
C ASN A 1008 29.62 26.88 -81.70
N LEU A 1009 30.51 25.90 -81.60
CA LEU A 1009 30.51 24.93 -80.49
C LEU A 1009 30.70 25.59 -79.11
N GLU A 1010 31.55 26.62 -79.02
CA GLU A 1010 31.72 27.40 -77.78
C GLU A 1010 30.43 28.17 -77.40
N LYS A 1011 29.72 28.73 -78.38
CA LYS A 1011 28.42 29.38 -78.17
C LYS A 1011 27.35 28.39 -77.71
N ILE A 1012 27.28 27.21 -78.32
CA ILE A 1012 26.37 26.13 -77.91
C ILE A 1012 26.57 25.79 -76.43
N ASN A 1013 27.81 25.54 -76.00
CA ASN A 1013 28.10 25.20 -74.61
C ASN A 1013 27.73 26.34 -73.64
N HIS A 1014 28.00 27.60 -74.02
CA HIS A 1014 27.62 28.77 -73.23
C HIS A 1014 26.10 28.87 -73.00
N HIS A 1015 25.32 28.71 -74.06
CA HIS A 1015 23.85 28.78 -73.97
C HIS A 1015 23.26 27.56 -73.26
N GLY A 1016 23.82 26.36 -73.45
CA GLY A 1016 23.42 25.15 -72.71
C GLY A 1016 23.57 25.29 -71.19
N LYS A 1017 24.70 25.80 -70.71
CA LYS A 1017 24.93 26.05 -69.26
C LYS A 1017 23.98 27.10 -68.69
N ARG A 1018 23.58 28.09 -69.48
CA ARG A 1018 22.57 29.08 -69.07
C ARG A 1018 21.22 28.42 -68.84
N ALA A 1019 20.77 27.57 -69.76
CA ALA A 1019 19.52 26.82 -69.61
C ALA A 1019 19.56 25.92 -68.35
N GLU A 1020 20.67 25.22 -68.10
CA GLU A 1020 20.84 24.40 -66.90
C GLU A 1020 20.72 25.20 -65.60
N GLY A 1021 21.32 26.40 -65.54
CA GLY A 1021 21.25 27.28 -64.38
C GLY A 1021 19.83 27.77 -64.07
N ILE A 1022 19.03 28.05 -65.09
CA ILE A 1022 17.62 28.47 -64.95
C ILE A 1022 16.78 27.33 -64.34
N VAL A 1023 16.96 26.10 -64.82
CA VAL A 1023 16.22 24.92 -64.33
C VAL A 1023 16.57 24.58 -62.87
N LYS A 1024 17.85 24.64 -62.50
CA LYS A 1024 18.28 24.41 -61.10
C LYS A 1024 17.71 25.45 -60.14
N GLY A 1025 17.64 26.72 -60.55
CA GLY A 1025 17.03 27.80 -59.77
C GLY A 1025 15.52 27.58 -59.52
N MET A 1026 14.80 27.11 -60.54
CA MET A 1026 13.37 26.79 -60.46
C MET A 1026 13.08 25.67 -59.45
N LEU A 1027 13.85 24.58 -59.46
CA LEU A 1027 13.68 23.44 -58.54
C LEU A 1027 13.92 23.82 -57.06
N GLN A 1028 14.79 24.80 -56.80
CA GLN A 1028 15.05 25.28 -55.43
C GLN A 1028 13.91 26.16 -54.88
N HIS A 1029 13.17 26.87 -55.75
CA HIS A 1029 12.02 27.69 -55.36
C HIS A 1029 10.75 26.86 -55.06
N SER A 1030 10.66 25.65 -55.61
CA SER A 1030 9.52 24.74 -55.43
C SER A 1030 9.53 23.92 -54.13
N ARG A 1031 10.62 23.93 -53.34
CA ARG A 1031 10.71 23.13 -52.10
C ARG A 1031 10.17 23.91 -50.89
N THR A 1032 9.07 23.44 -50.32
CA THR A 1032 8.55 23.93 -49.03
C THR A 1032 9.42 23.43 -47.87
N SER A 1033 10.03 24.34 -47.10
CA SER A 1033 10.81 24.02 -45.89
C SER A 1033 9.86 23.63 -44.74
N THR A 1034 10.06 22.45 -44.14
CA THR A 1034 9.31 21.95 -42.97
C THR A 1034 10.05 22.22 -41.64
N ALA A 1035 11.04 23.11 -41.63
CA ALA A 1035 11.90 23.31 -40.48
C ALA A 1035 11.25 24.19 -39.40
N GLU A 1036 11.42 23.80 -38.13
CA GLU A 1036 10.88 24.53 -36.96
C GLU A 1036 11.83 25.65 -36.51
N LYS A 1037 11.28 26.67 -35.84
CA LYS A 1037 12.06 27.78 -35.25
C LYS A 1037 12.75 27.33 -33.96
N GLU A 1038 14.05 27.54 -33.84
CA GLU A 1038 14.86 27.17 -32.67
C GLU A 1038 15.68 28.36 -32.12
N PRO A 1039 15.97 28.39 -30.80
CA PRO A 1039 16.68 29.50 -30.17
C PRO A 1039 18.15 29.55 -30.59
N THR A 1040 18.50 30.56 -31.38
CA THR A 1040 19.77 30.68 -32.09
C THR A 1040 20.49 31.98 -31.77
N ASP A 1041 21.81 31.91 -31.61
CA ASP A 1041 22.69 33.06 -31.42
C ASP A 1041 22.96 33.71 -32.80
N ILE A 1042 22.24 34.80 -33.08
CA ILE A 1042 22.26 35.45 -34.40
C ILE A 1042 23.61 36.12 -34.68
N ASN A 1043 24.34 36.56 -33.66
CA ASN A 1043 25.67 37.18 -33.81
C ASN A 1043 26.67 36.13 -34.30
N LYS A 1044 26.69 34.95 -33.68
CA LYS A 1044 27.56 33.84 -34.12
C LYS A 1044 27.20 33.38 -35.53
N LEU A 1045 25.90 33.25 -35.83
CA LEU A 1045 25.43 32.87 -37.16
C LEU A 1045 25.88 33.89 -38.22
N ALA A 1046 25.72 35.18 -37.93
CA ALA A 1046 26.13 36.25 -38.85
C ALA A 1046 27.66 36.27 -39.09
N ASP A 1047 28.47 36.14 -38.04
CA ASP A 1047 29.95 36.06 -38.16
C ASP A 1047 30.40 34.82 -38.95
N GLU A 1048 29.81 33.65 -38.66
CA GLU A 1048 30.13 32.40 -39.35
C GLU A 1048 29.89 32.53 -40.85
N TYR A 1049 28.70 32.99 -41.25
CA TYR A 1049 28.35 33.15 -42.67
C TYR A 1049 29.12 34.30 -43.34
N LEU A 1050 29.51 35.35 -42.62
CA LEU A 1050 30.40 36.40 -43.12
C LEU A 1050 31.78 35.84 -43.50
N ARG A 1051 32.39 35.10 -42.57
CA ARG A 1051 33.70 34.45 -42.81
C ARG A 1051 33.61 33.41 -43.91
N LEU A 1052 32.56 32.59 -43.91
CA LEU A 1052 32.33 31.56 -44.91
C LEU A 1052 32.21 32.18 -46.32
N ALA A 1053 31.41 33.25 -46.47
CA ALA A 1053 31.25 33.96 -47.73
C ALA A 1053 32.57 34.57 -48.22
N TYR A 1054 33.35 35.17 -47.32
CA TYR A 1054 34.63 35.81 -47.64
C TYR A 1054 35.67 34.78 -48.11
N HIS A 1055 35.82 33.68 -47.37
CA HIS A 1055 36.72 32.58 -47.75
C HIS A 1055 36.26 31.91 -49.05
N GLY A 1056 34.95 31.73 -49.24
CA GLY A 1056 34.37 31.19 -50.46
C GLY A 1056 34.71 32.03 -51.70
N LEU A 1057 34.66 33.36 -51.59
CA LEU A 1057 35.02 34.25 -52.68
C LEU A 1057 36.54 34.29 -52.93
N ARG A 1058 37.37 34.33 -51.88
CA ARG A 1058 38.85 34.28 -52.01
C ARG A 1058 39.38 32.97 -52.58
N ALA A 1059 38.68 31.86 -52.36
CA ALA A 1059 39.02 30.59 -52.98
C ALA A 1059 38.83 30.62 -54.50
N LYS A 1060 37.83 31.37 -54.99
CA LYS A 1060 37.56 31.55 -56.43
C LYS A 1060 38.43 32.64 -57.05
N ASP A 1061 38.67 33.74 -56.33
CA ASP A 1061 39.52 34.86 -56.75
C ASP A 1061 40.50 35.20 -55.63
N LYS A 1062 41.73 34.69 -55.73
CA LYS A 1062 42.78 34.91 -54.72
C LYS A 1062 43.18 36.38 -54.57
N THR A 1063 42.85 37.22 -55.55
CA THR A 1063 43.17 38.66 -55.55
C THR A 1063 42.12 39.50 -54.83
N PHE A 1064 40.94 38.95 -54.56
CA PHE A 1064 39.89 39.65 -53.82
C PHE A 1064 40.31 39.90 -52.37
N ASN A 1065 40.20 41.16 -51.94
CA ASN A 1065 40.38 41.54 -50.55
C ASN A 1065 39.39 42.64 -50.18
N ALA A 1066 38.68 42.45 -49.07
CA ALA A 1066 37.75 43.41 -48.49
C ALA A 1066 37.96 43.43 -46.98
N GLU A 1067 37.87 44.62 -46.40
CA GLU A 1067 37.83 44.79 -44.95
C GLU A 1067 36.48 44.33 -44.42
N LEU A 1068 36.52 43.44 -43.44
CA LEU A 1068 35.34 42.95 -42.74
C LEU A 1068 35.24 43.69 -41.42
N ILE A 1069 34.18 44.48 -41.26
CA ILE A 1069 33.87 45.17 -40.01
C ILE A 1069 32.69 44.44 -39.38
N THR A 1070 32.80 44.11 -38.11
CA THR A 1070 31.72 43.49 -37.34
C THR A 1070 31.44 44.32 -36.11
N ASP A 1071 30.17 44.68 -35.91
CA ASP A 1071 29.70 45.40 -34.73
C ASP A 1071 28.47 44.68 -34.16
N PHE A 1072 28.73 43.72 -33.28
CA PHE A 1072 27.69 42.84 -32.75
C PHE A 1072 27.28 43.28 -31.35
N ASP A 1073 25.98 43.47 -31.15
CA ASP A 1073 25.41 43.75 -29.84
C ASP A 1073 25.21 42.45 -29.05
N ASP A 1074 26.06 42.23 -28.04
CA ASP A 1074 26.02 41.05 -27.17
C ASP A 1074 24.73 40.96 -26.33
N THR A 1075 23.93 42.03 -26.22
CA THR A 1075 22.69 42.04 -25.44
C THR A 1075 21.48 41.41 -26.15
N ILE A 1076 21.64 41.05 -27.43
CA ILE A 1076 20.59 40.40 -28.24
C ILE A 1076 20.24 39.02 -27.71
N GLY A 1077 21.22 38.27 -27.19
CA GLY A 1077 21.00 36.89 -26.75
C GLY A 1077 20.56 35.96 -27.90
N LYS A 1078 19.72 34.96 -27.59
CA LYS A 1078 19.21 34.00 -28.59
C LYS A 1078 17.81 34.38 -29.06
N ILE A 1079 17.57 34.28 -30.37
CA ILE A 1079 16.26 34.52 -31.01
C ILE A 1079 15.72 33.23 -31.66
N PHE A 1080 14.40 33.05 -31.67
CA PHE A 1080 13.75 31.88 -32.27
C PHE A 1080 13.58 32.05 -33.78
N ILE A 1081 14.46 31.39 -34.54
CA ILE A 1081 14.52 31.46 -36.00
C ILE A 1081 14.76 30.07 -36.59
N ILE A 1082 14.56 29.89 -37.88
CA ILE A 1082 15.00 28.70 -38.61
C ILE A 1082 16.45 28.95 -39.07
N PRO A 1083 17.49 28.36 -38.45
CA PRO A 1083 18.87 28.79 -38.68
C PRO A 1083 19.37 28.51 -40.09
N GLN A 1084 18.86 27.44 -40.71
CA GLN A 1084 19.18 27.11 -42.10
C GLN A 1084 18.64 28.16 -43.08
N ASP A 1085 17.39 28.59 -42.92
CA ASP A 1085 16.79 29.60 -43.79
C ASP A 1085 17.40 30.98 -43.53
N MET A 1086 17.65 31.32 -42.26
CA MET A 1086 18.35 32.56 -41.92
C MET A 1086 19.80 32.60 -42.39
N GLY A 1087 20.54 31.48 -42.28
CA GLY A 1087 21.89 31.36 -42.82
C GLY A 1087 21.92 31.58 -44.34
N ARG A 1088 20.92 31.06 -45.07
CA ARG A 1088 20.78 31.29 -46.53
C ARG A 1088 20.54 32.77 -46.86
N VAL A 1089 19.70 33.46 -46.08
CA VAL A 1089 19.46 34.90 -46.25
C VAL A 1089 20.75 35.69 -46.03
N ILE A 1090 21.41 35.48 -44.89
CA ILE A 1090 22.65 36.18 -44.53
C ILE A 1090 23.74 35.93 -45.59
N LEU A 1091 23.95 34.68 -45.98
CA LEU A 1091 24.91 34.32 -47.01
C LEU A 1091 24.62 35.00 -48.36
N ASN A 1092 23.35 35.04 -48.78
CA ASN A 1092 22.96 35.69 -50.04
C ASN A 1092 23.21 37.20 -50.02
N LEU A 1093 22.88 37.87 -48.92
CA LEU A 1093 23.09 39.31 -48.78
C LEU A 1093 24.58 39.66 -48.71
N ILE A 1094 25.38 38.90 -47.95
CA ILE A 1094 26.84 39.11 -47.85
C ILE A 1094 27.53 38.83 -49.18
N THR A 1095 27.13 37.79 -49.91
CA THR A 1095 27.73 37.51 -51.23
C THR A 1095 27.36 38.58 -52.28
N ASN A 1096 26.18 39.20 -52.17
CA ASN A 1096 25.82 40.36 -52.97
C ASN A 1096 26.65 41.60 -52.60
N ALA A 1097 26.84 41.87 -51.30
CA ALA A 1097 27.71 42.93 -50.80
C ALA A 1097 29.16 42.76 -51.31
N PHE A 1098 29.73 41.55 -51.21
CA PHE A 1098 31.08 41.28 -51.72
C PHE A 1098 31.18 41.44 -53.24
N TYR A 1099 30.16 41.04 -53.99
CA TYR A 1099 30.12 41.30 -55.42
C TYR A 1099 30.13 42.80 -55.72
N ALA A 1100 29.29 43.58 -55.04
CA ALA A 1100 29.17 45.02 -55.25
C ALA A 1100 30.47 45.77 -54.97
N VAL A 1101 31.18 45.44 -53.88
CA VAL A 1101 32.47 46.07 -53.56
C VAL A 1101 33.57 45.62 -54.51
N ASN A 1102 33.58 44.37 -54.96
CA ASN A 1102 34.56 43.86 -55.93
C ASN A 1102 34.40 44.54 -57.30
N GLU A 1103 33.17 44.72 -57.77
CA GLU A 1103 32.90 45.42 -59.02
C GLU A 1103 33.33 46.89 -58.96
N LYS A 1104 33.15 47.56 -57.82
CA LYS A 1104 33.62 48.94 -57.63
C LYS A 1104 35.15 49.07 -57.70
N VAL A 1105 35.91 48.08 -57.21
CA VAL A 1105 37.38 48.01 -57.39
C VAL A 1105 37.77 47.94 -58.87
N LYS A 1106 37.00 47.18 -59.65
CA LYS A 1106 37.27 46.95 -61.08
C LYS A 1106 36.85 48.12 -61.96
N SER A 1107 36.00 49.02 -61.46
CA SER A 1107 35.52 50.21 -62.17
C SER A 1107 36.67 51.15 -62.59
N PRO A 1108 36.61 51.79 -63.77
CA PRO A 1108 37.60 52.79 -64.20
C PRO A 1108 37.62 54.09 -63.37
N LEU A 1109 36.57 54.32 -62.57
CA LEU A 1109 36.33 55.56 -61.81
C LEU A 1109 36.84 55.50 -60.37
N THR A 1110 37.37 54.37 -59.91
CA THR A 1110 38.03 54.27 -58.60
C THR A 1110 39.46 54.80 -58.69
N PRO A 1111 39.90 55.74 -57.82
CA PRO A 1111 41.27 56.24 -57.83
C PRO A 1111 42.26 55.10 -57.58
N LYS A 1112 42.94 54.63 -58.64
CA LYS A 1112 44.04 53.67 -58.54
C LYS A 1112 45.29 54.46 -58.17
N GLY A 1113 45.74 54.32 -56.93
CA GLY A 1113 46.84 55.09 -56.35
C GLY A 1113 48.13 55.05 -57.19
N GLY A 1114 48.58 56.25 -57.57
CA GLY A 1114 49.83 56.61 -58.26
C GLY A 1114 49.55 57.83 -59.16
N THR A 1115 49.96 59.07 -58.86
CA THR A 1115 51.01 59.60 -57.98
C THR A 1115 50.57 60.96 -57.40
N ASN A 1116 50.82 61.17 -56.10
CA ASN A 1116 50.90 62.46 -55.38
C ASN A 1116 49.71 63.44 -55.54
N ASP A 1117 48.63 63.21 -54.82
CA ASP A 1117 48.17 64.09 -53.74
C ASP A 1117 46.94 63.47 -53.05
N SER A 1118 46.75 63.80 -51.78
CA SER A 1118 45.89 63.14 -50.80
C SER A 1118 44.38 63.19 -51.09
N GLU A 1119 43.87 62.24 -51.88
CA GLU A 1119 42.44 61.88 -51.93
C GLU A 1119 42.24 60.35 -51.82
N LYS A 1120 41.23 59.96 -51.03
CA LYS A 1120 41.05 58.65 -50.38
C LYS A 1120 41.16 57.45 -51.34
N VAL A 1121 42.14 56.57 -51.09
CA VAL A 1121 42.20 55.23 -51.70
C VAL A 1121 40.93 54.45 -51.34
N TYR A 1122 40.17 54.01 -52.33
CA TYR A 1122 38.98 53.18 -52.11
C TYR A 1122 39.39 51.83 -51.51
N LYS A 1123 38.92 51.55 -50.30
CA LYS A 1123 39.11 50.28 -49.61
C LYS A 1123 37.76 49.54 -49.61
N PRO A 1124 37.64 48.37 -50.25
CA PRO A 1124 36.41 47.57 -50.22
C PRO A 1124 36.09 47.17 -48.79
N THR A 1125 34.90 47.49 -48.30
CA THR A 1125 34.49 47.26 -46.92
C THR A 1125 33.07 46.71 -46.90
N VAL A 1126 32.88 45.62 -46.16
CA VAL A 1126 31.57 45.08 -45.82
C VAL A 1126 31.47 45.07 -44.30
N CYS A 1127 30.43 45.71 -43.79
CA CYS A 1127 30.11 45.77 -42.38
C CYS A 1127 28.88 44.89 -42.10
N VAL A 1128 28.97 44.04 -41.08
CA VAL A 1128 27.81 43.33 -40.54
C VAL A 1128 27.65 43.76 -39.10
N SER A 1129 26.47 44.30 -38.78
CA SER A 1129 26.14 44.70 -37.43
C SER A 1129 24.83 44.12 -36.95
N THR A 1130 24.72 43.98 -35.65
CA THR A 1130 23.48 43.56 -35.01
C THR A 1130 23.14 44.54 -33.88
N ASN A 1131 21.85 44.84 -33.74
CA ASN A 1131 21.36 45.74 -32.70
C ASN A 1131 20.02 45.24 -32.14
N LYS A 1132 19.81 45.40 -30.84
CA LYS A 1132 18.51 45.19 -30.19
C LYS A 1132 17.70 46.49 -30.16
N LEU A 1133 16.59 46.54 -30.93
CA LEU A 1133 15.66 47.67 -30.92
C LEU A 1133 14.28 47.22 -30.45
N ASP A 1134 13.81 47.74 -29.31
CA ASP A 1134 12.56 47.37 -28.66
C ASP A 1134 12.36 45.85 -28.53
N ASN A 1135 11.41 45.29 -29.27
CA ASN A 1135 11.07 43.87 -29.32
C ASN A 1135 11.50 43.20 -30.64
N ASN A 1136 12.46 43.79 -31.35
CA ASN A 1136 13.05 43.23 -32.57
C ASN A 1136 14.59 43.13 -32.48
N ALA A 1137 15.14 42.05 -33.03
CA ALA A 1137 16.56 41.92 -33.36
C ALA A 1137 16.78 42.42 -34.79
N ILE A 1138 17.73 43.34 -34.95
CA ILE A 1138 18.08 43.93 -36.25
C ILE A 1138 19.42 43.37 -36.70
N VAL A 1139 19.49 42.87 -37.92
CA VAL A 1139 20.73 42.46 -38.59
C VAL A 1139 20.93 43.35 -39.82
N SER A 1140 22.00 44.12 -39.83
CA SER A 1140 22.32 45.05 -40.92
C SER A 1140 23.57 44.58 -41.65
N ILE A 1141 23.48 44.47 -42.98
CA ILE A 1141 24.60 44.12 -43.85
C ILE A 1141 24.82 45.30 -44.79
N SER A 1142 25.90 46.04 -44.55
CA SER A 1142 26.27 47.25 -45.28
C SER A 1142 27.51 47.02 -46.12
N ASP A 1143 27.52 47.56 -47.33
CA ASP A 1143 28.67 47.57 -48.21
C ASP A 1143 28.93 48.98 -48.75
N ASN A 1144 30.20 49.29 -49.02
CA ASN A 1144 30.60 50.55 -49.65
C ASN A 1144 30.73 50.43 -51.19
N GLY A 1145 29.98 49.52 -51.80
CA GLY A 1145 30.00 49.19 -53.22
C GLY A 1145 29.30 50.24 -54.09
N ASN A 1146 28.80 49.82 -55.25
CA ASN A 1146 28.25 50.73 -56.26
C ASN A 1146 26.86 51.29 -55.91
N GLY A 1147 26.23 50.83 -54.82
CA GLY A 1147 24.85 51.19 -54.50
C GLY A 1147 23.85 50.70 -55.55
N ILE A 1148 22.56 50.96 -55.31
CA ILE A 1148 21.46 50.59 -56.21
C ILE A 1148 20.77 51.87 -56.71
N PRO A 1149 20.64 52.09 -58.03
CA PRO A 1149 19.92 53.23 -58.58
C PRO A 1149 18.44 53.23 -58.17
N LYS A 1150 17.90 54.40 -57.80
CA LYS A 1150 16.50 54.56 -57.36
C LYS A 1150 15.47 53.98 -58.36
N SER A 1151 15.78 53.98 -59.65
CA SER A 1151 14.89 53.46 -60.71
C SER A 1151 14.67 51.95 -60.66
N ILE A 1152 15.54 51.20 -59.98
CA ILE A 1152 15.46 49.75 -59.90
C ILE A 1152 15.30 49.21 -58.48
N VAL A 1153 15.38 50.05 -57.44
CA VAL A 1153 15.26 49.61 -56.03
C VAL A 1153 13.98 48.80 -55.79
N ASP A 1154 12.84 49.23 -56.33
CA ASP A 1154 11.56 48.51 -56.15
C ASP A 1154 11.50 47.17 -56.91
N LYS A 1155 12.41 46.96 -57.87
CA LYS A 1155 12.46 45.76 -58.72
C LYS A 1155 13.42 44.69 -58.19
N ILE A 1156 14.33 45.02 -57.27
CA ILE A 1156 15.40 44.09 -56.84
C ILE A 1156 14.89 42.85 -56.12
N PHE A 1157 13.68 42.92 -55.54
CA PHE A 1157 13.02 41.80 -54.89
C PHE A 1157 12.13 40.98 -55.84
N GLN A 1158 11.99 41.39 -57.11
CA GLN A 1158 11.27 40.60 -58.11
C GLN A 1158 12.10 39.36 -58.47
N PRO A 1159 11.47 38.16 -58.57
CA PRO A 1159 12.16 36.95 -59.00
C PRO A 1159 12.85 37.13 -60.36
N PHE A 1160 14.06 36.57 -60.50
CA PHE A 1160 14.90 36.61 -61.70
C PHE A 1160 15.49 37.98 -62.06
N PHE A 1161 15.16 39.06 -61.33
CA PHE A 1161 15.79 40.35 -61.52
C PHE A 1161 17.26 40.31 -61.09
N THR A 1162 18.18 40.58 -62.01
CA THR A 1162 19.62 40.66 -61.74
C THR A 1162 20.27 41.71 -62.63
N THR A 1163 21.20 42.48 -62.07
CA THR A 1163 22.07 43.39 -62.82
C THR A 1163 23.43 42.77 -63.15
N LYS A 1164 23.72 41.56 -62.62
CA LYS A 1164 24.95 40.82 -62.93
C LYS A 1164 24.90 40.28 -64.36
N PRO A 1165 26.05 40.14 -65.06
CA PRO A 1165 26.10 39.60 -66.40
C PRO A 1165 25.45 38.21 -66.50
N THR A 1166 24.91 37.92 -67.68
CA THR A 1166 24.22 36.67 -68.02
C THR A 1166 25.06 35.44 -67.62
N GLY A 1167 24.47 34.55 -66.81
CA GLY A 1167 25.12 33.33 -66.32
C GLY A 1167 25.86 33.46 -64.99
N GLN A 1168 26.01 34.66 -64.43
CA GLN A 1168 26.66 34.88 -63.12
C GLN A 1168 25.67 35.12 -61.97
N GLY A 1169 24.43 35.54 -62.27
CA GLY A 1169 23.38 35.76 -61.29
C GLY A 1169 22.07 35.14 -61.74
N THR A 1170 21.38 34.45 -60.83
CA THR A 1170 20.06 33.85 -61.11
C THR A 1170 18.90 34.80 -60.84
N GLY A 1171 19.14 35.93 -60.17
CA GLY A 1171 18.11 36.89 -59.76
C GLY A 1171 17.10 36.37 -58.73
N LEU A 1172 17.36 35.22 -58.11
CA LEU A 1172 16.46 34.58 -57.14
C LEU A 1172 16.86 34.83 -55.68
N GLY A 1173 18.09 35.29 -55.42
CA GLY A 1173 18.62 35.39 -54.06
C GLY A 1173 17.87 36.40 -53.18
N LEU A 1174 17.55 37.58 -53.72
CA LEU A 1174 16.85 38.64 -52.97
C LEU A 1174 15.36 38.39 -52.84
N SER A 1175 14.69 37.89 -53.89
CA SER A 1175 13.27 37.53 -53.84
C SER A 1175 13.01 36.41 -52.82
N MET A 1176 13.86 35.37 -52.81
CA MET A 1176 13.77 34.29 -51.84
C MET A 1176 14.07 34.79 -50.42
N SER A 1177 15.04 35.69 -50.26
CA SER A 1177 15.35 36.27 -48.95
C SER A 1177 14.19 37.11 -48.42
N TYR A 1178 13.52 37.86 -49.29
CA TYR A 1178 12.32 38.63 -48.95
C TYR A 1178 11.19 37.72 -48.44
N ASP A 1179 10.93 36.61 -49.13
CA ASP A 1179 9.90 35.64 -48.73
C ASP A 1179 10.25 34.93 -47.40
N ILE A 1180 11.51 34.52 -47.20
CA ILE A 1180 11.95 33.86 -45.96
C ILE A 1180 11.75 34.78 -44.75
N ILE A 1181 12.07 36.07 -44.88
CA ILE A 1181 11.94 37.04 -43.79
C ILE A 1181 10.47 37.41 -43.55
N THR A 1182 9.74 37.82 -44.60
CA THR A 1182 8.38 38.36 -44.46
C THR A 1182 7.34 37.27 -44.19
N LYS A 1183 7.37 36.16 -44.93
CA LYS A 1183 6.38 35.07 -44.81
C LYS A 1183 6.84 34.00 -43.82
N GLY A 1184 8.13 33.67 -43.78
CA GLY A 1184 8.66 32.60 -42.92
C GLY A 1184 8.88 33.03 -41.46
N HIS A 1185 9.39 34.24 -41.23
CA HIS A 1185 9.78 34.71 -39.90
C HIS A 1185 8.89 35.84 -39.35
N GLY A 1186 7.98 36.39 -40.15
CA GLY A 1186 7.13 37.52 -39.76
C GLY A 1186 7.91 38.83 -39.56
N GLY A 1187 9.11 38.91 -40.15
CA GLY A 1187 10.01 40.06 -40.08
C GLY A 1187 9.89 40.99 -41.28
N LYS A 1188 10.82 41.95 -41.39
CA LYS A 1188 10.92 42.86 -42.55
C LYS A 1188 12.33 42.83 -43.13
N LEU A 1189 12.42 42.88 -44.46
CA LEU A 1189 13.67 43.08 -45.18
C LEU A 1189 13.61 44.43 -45.89
N LEU A 1190 14.42 45.37 -45.45
CA LEU A 1190 14.50 46.73 -45.96
C LEU A 1190 15.84 46.94 -46.65
N VAL A 1191 15.89 47.93 -47.54
CA VAL A 1191 17.11 48.34 -48.24
C VAL A 1191 17.26 49.85 -48.17
N GLU A 1192 18.40 50.30 -47.70
CA GLU A 1192 18.84 51.68 -47.75
C GLU A 1192 20.05 51.76 -48.66
N THR A 1193 20.03 52.62 -49.66
CA THR A 1193 21.10 52.66 -50.65
C THR A 1193 21.25 54.03 -51.28
N ILE A 1194 22.51 54.40 -51.48
CA ILE A 1194 22.89 55.61 -52.19
C ILE A 1194 23.74 55.17 -53.37
N GLU A 1195 23.30 55.52 -54.58
CA GLU A 1195 24.00 55.16 -55.81
C GLU A 1195 25.45 55.67 -55.76
N LYS A 1196 26.39 54.79 -56.11
CA LYS A 1196 27.86 54.95 -56.05
C LYS A 1196 28.48 55.04 -54.67
N GLU A 1197 27.70 55.04 -53.59
CA GLU A 1197 28.25 55.09 -52.23
C GLU A 1197 28.15 53.74 -51.52
N GLY A 1198 27.03 53.03 -51.65
CA GLY A 1198 26.86 51.73 -51.00
C GLY A 1198 25.40 51.30 -50.81
N THR A 1199 25.22 50.12 -50.24
CA THR A 1199 23.92 49.55 -49.92
C THR A 1199 23.95 48.93 -48.53
N THR A 1200 22.88 49.15 -47.77
CA THR A 1200 22.61 48.50 -46.48
C THR A 1200 21.30 47.73 -46.59
N PHE A 1201 21.36 46.42 -46.42
CA PHE A 1201 20.17 45.60 -46.20
C PHE A 1201 19.92 45.45 -44.71
N ILE A 1202 18.70 45.71 -44.28
CA ILE A 1202 18.28 45.69 -42.86
C ILE A 1202 17.24 44.59 -42.71
N ILE A 1203 17.55 43.60 -41.86
CA ILE A 1203 16.63 42.52 -41.49
C ILE A 1203 16.09 42.83 -40.08
N GLU A 1204 14.78 42.95 -39.95
CA GLU A 1204 14.09 43.10 -38.66
C GLU A 1204 13.39 41.78 -38.28
N LEU A 1205 13.70 41.23 -37.11
CA LEU A 1205 13.13 39.98 -36.61
C LEU A 1205 12.49 40.17 -35.22
N PRO A 1206 11.21 39.80 -35.01
CA PRO A 1206 10.58 39.95 -33.70
C PRO A 1206 11.05 38.92 -32.67
N TYR A 1207 11.19 39.32 -31.39
CA TYR A 1207 11.56 38.44 -30.26
C TYR A 1207 10.40 37.56 -29.75
N THR A 1208 9.17 37.82 -30.17
CA THR A 1208 7.98 37.17 -29.60
C THR A 1208 7.90 35.67 -29.92
N ASN A 1209 7.94 34.86 -28.85
CA ASN A 1209 7.59 33.46 -28.83
C ASN A 1209 6.19 33.29 -28.20
N GLN A 1210 5.18 32.98 -29.00
CA GLN A 1210 4.14 32.00 -28.62
C GLN A 1210 3.41 31.53 -29.90
N PRO A 1211 3.07 30.24 -30.01
CA PRO A 1211 2.23 29.72 -31.08
C PRO A 1211 0.85 30.40 -31.01
N ILE A 1212 0.39 30.93 -32.13
CA ILE A 1212 -1.03 31.25 -32.30
C ILE A 1212 -1.73 29.88 -32.39
N ASN A 1213 -2.64 29.60 -31.45
CA ASN A 1213 -3.53 28.44 -31.47
C ASN A 1213 -4.21 28.24 -32.82
#